data_AF-A0A4P7UFG1-F1
#
_entry.id   AF-A0A4P7UFG1-F1
#
_cell.length_a   1.000
_cell.length_b   1.000
_cell.length_c   1.000
_cell.angle_alpha   90.00
_cell.angle_beta   90.00
_cell.angle_gamma   90.00
#
_symmetry.space_group_name_H-M   'P 1'
#
loop_
_entity.id
_entity.type
_entity.pdbx_description
1 polymer ?
#
loop_
_entity_poly.entity_id
_entity_poly.type
_entity_poly.pdbx_seq_one_letter_code
_entity_poly.pdbx_strand_id
1 'polypeptide(L)'
;MKYSIHNITEKRDLLPDVISLGDSQKKTLGFLPENAFEDYAARGNIIVAVSESNEVLGYVLFAQKQNLVCRLAHVCVRPDARRQGIAEELISHLKQHTSHMNRITVRCRRDYGIDVFWEKNGFIARAETAGRGSKETTLTIWELALQPTLLSLMPDSVKIFVVLDLNVLIAAKLENDIVSESLLTFTYSDEIDYRISRYSFNEVNRSSDKIKRQHTRDLLNSFSVVDKCQNHELTESVVAIVGEKHRYDANQIASAIYNRAYSFITNDTKIISHSDEIARKFGIHLYTPTEFVVNYCNDQGKDLYYPAYLPQSEIQFRPIGEYRHSNLFRKYKASGERKHEFKAKTTINPALISEYSLLRICIDGDEVGILISSMKGQQLVIQFLRLKQFANHLHTISIHIIEKILLNAVEMGATEIVVTDNDCGELVVSALLKAAFQQTNKGLVKPVEKGLITPQQAFNRLGINAVDDEMLSAQSLFAVERILWPAKIQGLDIPTYIVPIQPQWAKQLITAKDFQGLLFGTPEHILQTRRVYYRHSKGTMINQPARIVWYVSQNKHPGPNKCAVGISLIDEVDIAPVKNLFPRYERFGVYSWKNILETAGGDPHKEMMAISFSKTEVFKTPVPLKKLAEIIAESEVRKLLTVSPYRIESKTFEMIYQLGFRDVR
;
A
#
# COMPACT_ATOMS: atom_id res chain seq x y z
N MET A 1 1.17 52.81 -23.42
CA MET A 1 0.53 54.15 -23.40
C MET A 1 0.63 54.68 -21.98
N LYS A 2 0.97 55.95 -21.75
CA LYS A 2 0.85 56.53 -20.39
C LYS A 2 -0.60 56.94 -20.16
N TYR A 3 -1.14 56.54 -19.01
CA TYR A 3 -2.47 56.88 -18.55
C TYR A 3 -2.46 56.97 -17.03
N SER A 4 -3.53 57.52 -16.47
CA SER A 4 -3.73 57.70 -15.04
C SER A 4 -5.14 57.28 -14.66
N ILE A 5 -5.31 56.74 -13.45
CA ILE A 5 -6.59 56.22 -12.96
C ILE A 5 -7.15 57.20 -11.94
N HIS A 6 -8.40 57.64 -12.14
CA HIS A 6 -9.09 58.65 -11.33
C HIS A 6 -10.49 58.16 -10.92
N ASN A 7 -11.05 58.72 -9.85
CA ASN A 7 -12.49 58.58 -9.60
C ASN A 7 -13.26 59.58 -10.48
N ILE A 8 -14.42 59.19 -11.02
CA ILE A 8 -15.22 60.10 -11.87
C ILE A 8 -15.66 61.36 -11.13
N THR A 9 -15.72 61.36 -9.80
CA THR A 9 -16.02 62.59 -9.01
C THR A 9 -14.97 63.68 -9.18
N GLU A 10 -13.72 63.31 -9.47
CA GLU A 10 -12.58 64.21 -9.71
C GLU A 10 -12.53 64.69 -11.17
N LYS A 11 -13.27 64.02 -12.07
CA LYS A 11 -13.26 64.18 -13.52
C LYS A 11 -14.67 64.13 -14.11
N ARG A 12 -15.63 64.83 -13.48
CA ARG A 12 -17.05 64.77 -13.87
C ARG A 12 -17.30 65.12 -15.33
N ASP A 13 -16.49 66.01 -15.91
CA ASP A 13 -16.57 66.44 -17.31
C ASP A 13 -16.35 65.28 -18.31
N LEU A 14 -15.74 64.17 -17.88
CA LEU A 14 -15.51 62.97 -18.69
C LEU A 14 -16.66 61.95 -18.63
N LEU A 15 -17.74 62.23 -17.86
CA LEU A 15 -18.89 61.33 -17.76
C LEU A 15 -19.59 61.08 -19.12
N PRO A 16 -19.76 62.07 -20.03
CA PRO A 16 -20.32 61.82 -21.36
C PRO A 16 -19.48 60.84 -22.19
N ASP A 17 -18.15 60.88 -22.08
CA ASP A 17 -17.26 59.96 -22.79
C ASP A 17 -17.34 58.53 -22.22
N VAL A 18 -17.54 58.40 -20.90
CA VAL A 18 -17.82 57.10 -20.24
C VAL A 18 -19.14 56.51 -20.73
N ILE A 19 -20.19 57.32 -20.83
CA ILE A 19 -21.52 56.92 -21.34
C ILE A 19 -21.41 56.47 -22.79
N SER A 20 -20.81 57.31 -23.66
CA SER A 20 -20.56 57.02 -25.08
C SER A 20 -19.77 55.71 -25.28
N LEU A 21 -18.71 55.51 -24.48
CA LEU A 21 -17.93 54.26 -24.49
C LEU A 21 -18.77 53.06 -24.04
N GLY A 22 -19.59 53.20 -23.00
CA GLY A 22 -20.52 52.16 -22.54
C GLY A 22 -21.54 51.76 -23.60
N ASP A 23 -22.19 52.75 -24.22
CA ASP A 23 -23.20 52.53 -25.26
C ASP A 23 -22.64 51.89 -26.53
N SER A 24 -21.39 52.23 -26.90
CA SER A 24 -20.69 51.55 -28.00
C SER A 24 -20.56 50.03 -27.76
N GLN A 25 -20.55 49.59 -26.49
CA GLN A 25 -20.41 48.20 -26.06
C GLN A 25 -21.71 47.60 -25.47
N LYS A 26 -22.88 48.24 -25.63
CA LYS A 26 -24.16 47.79 -25.05
C LYS A 26 -24.58 46.35 -25.36
N LYS A 27 -24.07 45.77 -26.46
CA LYS A 27 -24.29 44.36 -26.84
C LYS A 27 -23.64 43.36 -25.87
N THR A 28 -22.59 43.75 -25.14
CA THR A 28 -21.87 42.90 -24.18
C THR A 28 -22.03 43.34 -22.72
N LEU A 29 -22.18 44.63 -22.46
CA LEU A 29 -22.41 45.13 -21.09
C LEU A 29 -23.90 45.08 -20.69
N GLY A 30 -24.81 45.07 -21.67
CA GLY A 30 -26.22 45.34 -21.46
C GLY A 30 -26.53 46.83 -21.57
N PHE A 31 -27.81 47.17 -21.68
CA PHE A 31 -28.25 48.56 -21.69
C PHE A 31 -28.33 49.10 -20.26
N LEU A 32 -27.72 50.28 -20.03
CA LEU A 32 -27.81 51.05 -18.80
C LEU A 32 -28.16 52.50 -19.22
N PRO A 33 -29.27 53.08 -18.75
CA PRO A 33 -29.66 54.43 -19.15
C PRO A 33 -28.72 55.50 -18.57
N GLU A 34 -28.62 56.64 -19.23
CA GLU A 34 -27.73 57.76 -18.89
C GLU A 34 -27.89 58.20 -17.43
N ASN A 35 -29.14 58.42 -16.96
CA ASN A 35 -29.45 58.77 -15.57
C ASN A 35 -28.86 57.78 -14.55
N ALA A 36 -28.70 56.50 -14.90
CA ALA A 36 -28.09 55.53 -14.01
C ALA A 36 -26.56 55.70 -13.95
N PHE A 37 -25.89 56.06 -15.06
CA PHE A 37 -24.47 56.44 -15.03
C PHE A 37 -24.26 57.70 -14.17
N GLU A 38 -25.15 58.69 -14.27
CA GLU A 38 -25.13 59.88 -13.39
C GLU A 38 -25.29 59.51 -11.91
N ASP A 39 -26.24 58.63 -11.57
CA ASP A 39 -26.43 58.10 -10.21
C ASP A 39 -25.17 57.40 -9.66
N TYR A 40 -24.49 56.60 -10.48
CA TYR A 40 -23.22 55.95 -10.10
C TYR A 40 -22.08 56.96 -9.94
N ALA A 41 -22.00 57.97 -10.81
CA ALA A 41 -21.00 59.02 -10.76
C ALA A 41 -21.17 59.94 -9.54
N ALA A 42 -22.40 60.33 -9.22
CA ALA A 42 -22.74 61.12 -8.03
C ALA A 42 -22.32 60.42 -6.72
N ARG A 43 -22.29 59.08 -6.72
CA ARG A 43 -21.89 58.25 -5.58
C ARG A 43 -20.42 57.80 -5.61
N GLY A 44 -19.60 58.32 -6.53
CA GLY A 44 -18.17 57.96 -6.66
C GLY A 44 -17.91 56.51 -7.07
N ASN A 45 -18.89 55.83 -7.67
CA ASN A 45 -18.85 54.39 -7.99
C ASN A 45 -18.38 54.09 -9.42
N ILE A 46 -17.66 55.03 -10.06
CA ILE A 46 -17.02 54.84 -11.36
C ILE A 46 -15.56 55.25 -11.26
N ILE A 47 -14.66 54.34 -11.64
CA ILE A 47 -13.22 54.57 -11.79
C ILE A 47 -12.90 54.61 -13.28
N VAL A 48 -12.14 55.61 -13.74
CA VAL A 48 -11.80 55.81 -15.15
C VAL A 48 -10.29 55.78 -15.37
N ALA A 49 -9.85 55.17 -16.47
CA ALA A 49 -8.48 55.26 -16.97
C ALA A 49 -8.43 56.32 -18.08
N VAL A 50 -7.59 57.33 -17.88
CA VAL A 50 -7.53 58.54 -18.70
C VAL A 50 -6.12 58.72 -19.29
N SER A 51 -6.01 58.97 -20.59
CA SER A 51 -4.74 59.24 -21.28
C SER A 51 -4.11 60.57 -20.85
N GLU A 52 -2.84 60.81 -21.23
CA GLU A 52 -2.22 62.15 -21.15
C GLU A 52 -2.97 63.20 -22.00
N SER A 53 -3.70 62.79 -23.05
CA SER A 53 -4.61 63.64 -23.85
C SER A 53 -5.98 63.89 -23.22
N ASN A 54 -6.20 63.46 -21.96
CA ASN A 54 -7.47 63.55 -21.23
C ASN A 54 -8.64 62.75 -21.86
N GLU A 55 -8.34 61.71 -22.65
CA GLU A 55 -9.35 60.79 -23.24
C GLU A 55 -9.63 59.59 -22.32
N VAL A 56 -10.88 59.13 -22.28
CA VAL A 56 -11.26 57.89 -21.59
C VAL A 56 -10.81 56.66 -22.39
N LEU A 57 -9.91 55.87 -21.81
CA LEU A 57 -9.41 54.60 -22.36
C LEU A 57 -10.18 53.38 -21.84
N GLY A 58 -10.82 53.52 -20.68
CA GLY A 58 -11.62 52.48 -20.06
C GLY A 58 -12.21 52.92 -18.72
N TYR A 59 -13.19 52.17 -18.22
CA TYR A 59 -13.82 52.43 -16.94
C TYR A 59 -14.27 51.15 -16.24
N VAL A 60 -14.42 51.26 -14.93
CA VAL A 60 -15.01 50.27 -14.04
C VAL A 60 -16.16 50.93 -13.29
N LEU A 61 -17.35 50.34 -13.38
CA LEU A 61 -18.55 50.79 -12.67
C LEU A 61 -18.94 49.70 -11.67
N PHE A 62 -19.07 50.08 -10.41
CA PHE A 62 -19.37 49.17 -9.30
C PHE A 62 -20.53 49.70 -8.44
N ALA A 63 -20.89 48.96 -7.41
CA ALA A 63 -21.92 49.35 -6.46
C ALA A 63 -21.58 48.78 -5.09
N GLN A 64 -21.46 49.63 -4.09
CA GLN A 64 -21.34 49.19 -2.70
C GLN A 64 -22.70 48.69 -2.19
N LYS A 65 -22.71 47.57 -1.47
CA LYS A 65 -23.92 46.97 -0.89
C LYS A 65 -23.78 46.80 0.63
N GLN A 66 -24.93 46.63 1.28
CA GLN A 66 -25.04 46.13 2.65
C GLN A 66 -24.18 44.86 2.84
N ASN A 67 -23.67 44.65 4.05
CA ASN A 67 -22.74 43.57 4.46
C ASN A 67 -21.33 43.66 3.84
N LEU A 68 -20.85 44.87 3.52
CA LEU A 68 -19.49 45.15 3.03
C LEU A 68 -19.13 44.37 1.74
N VAL A 69 -20.06 44.35 0.78
CA VAL A 69 -19.88 43.68 -0.52
C VAL A 69 -19.82 44.72 -1.64
N CYS A 70 -18.73 44.73 -2.40
CA CYS A 70 -18.66 45.45 -3.67
C CYS A 70 -19.26 44.58 -4.78
N ARG A 71 -20.30 45.07 -5.48
CA ARG A 71 -20.79 44.46 -6.71
C ARG A 71 -20.19 45.19 -7.91
N LEU A 72 -19.30 44.53 -8.64
CA LEU A 72 -18.81 45.00 -9.93
C LEU A 72 -19.93 44.82 -10.98
N ALA A 73 -20.25 45.89 -11.70
CA ALA A 73 -21.35 45.94 -12.66
C ALA A 73 -20.84 46.02 -14.11
N HIS A 74 -19.95 46.96 -14.43
CA HIS A 74 -19.27 47.03 -15.74
C HIS A 74 -17.74 47.05 -15.57
N VAL A 75 -17.06 46.40 -16.52
CA VAL A 75 -15.64 46.62 -16.82
C VAL A 75 -15.57 46.83 -18.33
N CYS A 76 -15.16 48.02 -18.77
CA CYS A 76 -15.05 48.36 -20.19
C CYS A 76 -13.67 48.93 -20.49
N VAL A 77 -13.07 48.49 -21.59
CA VAL A 77 -11.86 49.10 -22.16
C VAL A 77 -12.12 49.32 -23.65
N ARG A 78 -11.73 50.51 -24.13
CA ARG A 78 -11.87 50.98 -25.51
C ARG A 78 -11.20 49.97 -26.47
N PRO A 79 -11.82 49.58 -27.60
CA PRO A 79 -11.35 48.43 -28.39
C PRO A 79 -9.89 48.46 -28.83
N ASP A 80 -9.37 49.65 -29.16
CA ASP A 80 -7.98 49.98 -29.50
C ASP A 80 -7.02 49.88 -28.30
N ALA A 81 -7.50 50.17 -27.10
CA ALA A 81 -6.75 50.15 -25.84
C ALA A 81 -6.77 48.76 -25.13
N ARG A 82 -7.48 47.77 -25.68
CA ARG A 82 -7.55 46.40 -25.13
C ARG A 82 -6.20 45.68 -25.19
N ARG A 83 -6.04 44.68 -24.31
CA ARG A 83 -4.81 43.88 -24.13
C ARG A 83 -3.56 44.65 -23.68
N GLN A 84 -3.68 45.96 -23.41
CA GLN A 84 -2.58 46.80 -22.89
C GLN A 84 -2.50 46.85 -21.34
N GLY A 85 -3.08 45.88 -20.62
CA GLY A 85 -3.08 45.83 -19.16
C GLY A 85 -4.14 46.70 -18.44
N ILE A 86 -4.71 47.71 -19.11
CA ILE A 86 -5.66 48.70 -18.54
C ILE A 86 -6.78 48.08 -17.69
N ALA A 87 -7.40 46.98 -18.14
CA ALA A 87 -8.46 46.31 -17.37
C ALA A 87 -7.96 45.66 -16.07
N GLU A 88 -6.73 45.15 -16.05
CA GLU A 88 -6.10 44.55 -14.87
C GLU A 88 -5.70 45.64 -13.87
N GLU A 89 -5.24 46.80 -14.36
CA GLU A 89 -4.90 47.95 -13.52
C GLU A 89 -6.14 48.63 -12.93
N LEU A 90 -7.21 48.81 -13.72
CA LEU A 90 -8.50 49.29 -13.22
C LEU A 90 -9.08 48.37 -12.13
N ILE A 91 -8.94 47.04 -12.28
CA ILE A 91 -9.32 46.08 -11.25
C ILE A 91 -8.39 46.14 -10.04
N SER A 92 -7.08 46.36 -10.23
CA SER A 92 -6.14 46.58 -9.12
C SER A 92 -6.49 47.83 -8.30
N HIS A 93 -6.79 48.95 -8.97
CA HIS A 93 -7.23 50.17 -8.32
C HIS A 93 -8.59 50.00 -7.62
N LEU A 94 -9.53 49.24 -8.20
CA LEU A 94 -10.78 48.86 -7.52
C LEU A 94 -10.51 48.07 -6.23
N LYS A 95 -9.58 47.11 -6.22
CA LYS A 95 -9.20 46.35 -5.02
C LYS A 95 -8.63 47.27 -3.92
N GLN A 96 -7.81 48.26 -4.30
CA GLN A 96 -7.27 49.25 -3.37
C GLN A 96 -8.39 50.15 -2.81
N HIS A 97 -9.22 50.72 -3.68
CA HIS A 97 -10.32 51.62 -3.31
C HIS A 97 -11.38 50.93 -2.44
N THR A 98 -11.65 49.64 -2.69
CA THR A 98 -12.61 48.83 -1.93
C THR A 98 -11.95 47.95 -0.86
N SER A 99 -10.69 48.19 -0.50
CA SER A 99 -9.92 47.38 0.47
C SER A 99 -10.56 47.25 1.86
N HIS A 100 -11.41 48.21 2.26
CA HIS A 100 -12.20 48.18 3.50
C HIS A 100 -13.46 47.30 3.41
N MET A 101 -13.80 46.79 2.22
CA MET A 101 -14.88 45.85 1.99
C MET A 101 -14.39 44.41 2.18
N ASN A 102 -15.30 43.50 2.50
CA ASN A 102 -14.95 42.09 2.70
C ASN A 102 -14.65 41.37 1.37
N ARG A 103 -15.42 41.66 0.32
CA ARG A 103 -15.32 40.97 -0.98
C ARG A 103 -15.83 41.79 -2.17
N ILE A 104 -15.28 41.50 -3.35
CA ILE A 104 -15.82 41.93 -4.64
C ILE A 104 -16.59 40.76 -5.27
N THR A 105 -17.76 41.03 -5.86
CA THR A 105 -18.57 40.06 -6.60
C THR A 105 -18.89 40.58 -8.00
N VAL A 106 -18.80 39.72 -9.02
CA VAL A 106 -19.24 40.03 -10.38
C VAL A 106 -20.10 38.90 -10.93
N ARG A 107 -21.12 39.26 -11.74
CA ARG A 107 -21.94 38.30 -12.48
C ARG A 107 -21.59 38.39 -13.95
N CYS A 108 -20.81 37.45 -14.44
CA CYS A 108 -20.38 37.41 -15.84
C CYS A 108 -21.17 36.35 -16.60
N ARG A 109 -21.56 36.66 -17.84
CA ARG A 109 -22.07 35.65 -18.76
C ARG A 109 -20.93 34.70 -19.15
N ARG A 110 -21.22 33.40 -19.10
CA ARG A 110 -20.24 32.34 -19.39
C ARG A 110 -19.92 32.23 -20.89
N ASP A 111 -20.86 32.61 -21.76
CA ASP A 111 -20.68 32.59 -23.21
C ASP A 111 -19.79 33.72 -23.76
N TYR A 112 -19.21 34.54 -22.90
CA TYR A 112 -18.22 35.56 -23.28
C TYR A 112 -16.77 35.04 -23.34
N GLY A 113 -16.49 33.85 -22.78
CA GLY A 113 -15.14 33.25 -22.84
C GLY A 113 -14.05 34.02 -22.10
N ILE A 114 -14.40 34.92 -21.19
CA ILE A 114 -13.46 35.76 -20.41
C ILE A 114 -13.15 35.21 -19.01
N ASP A 115 -13.53 33.96 -18.73
CA ASP A 115 -13.30 33.31 -17.42
C ASP A 115 -11.82 33.39 -16.99
N VAL A 116 -10.89 33.21 -17.93
CA VAL A 116 -9.43 33.33 -17.71
C VAL A 116 -9.01 34.72 -17.18
N PHE A 117 -9.71 35.79 -17.56
CA PHE A 117 -9.43 37.14 -17.05
C PHE A 117 -9.80 37.24 -15.56
N TRP A 118 -10.94 36.67 -15.15
CA TRP A 118 -11.36 36.64 -13.75
C TRP A 118 -10.42 35.78 -12.90
N GLU A 119 -10.09 34.56 -13.38
CA GLU A 119 -9.13 33.67 -12.72
C GLU A 119 -7.74 34.33 -12.54
N LYS A 120 -7.20 34.97 -13.59
CA LYS A 120 -5.91 35.68 -13.54
C LYS A 120 -5.93 36.84 -12.53
N ASN A 121 -7.06 37.53 -12.40
CA ASN A 121 -7.23 38.60 -11.42
C ASN A 121 -7.53 38.10 -10.00
N GLY A 122 -7.50 36.78 -9.76
CA GLY A 122 -7.64 36.15 -8.45
C GLY A 122 -9.08 35.85 -8.03
N PHE A 123 -10.05 36.01 -8.92
CA PHE A 123 -11.46 35.68 -8.63
C PHE A 123 -11.70 34.16 -8.66
N ILE A 124 -12.69 33.73 -7.87
CA ILE A 124 -13.15 32.35 -7.77
C ILE A 124 -14.64 32.22 -8.11
N ALA A 125 -15.00 31.20 -8.87
CA ALA A 125 -16.35 30.97 -9.42
C ALA A 125 -17.32 30.32 -8.41
N ARG A 126 -17.69 31.09 -7.38
CA ARG A 126 -18.48 30.63 -6.23
C ARG A 126 -19.86 30.07 -6.54
N ALA A 127 -20.59 30.61 -7.52
CA ALA A 127 -21.98 30.19 -7.79
C ALA A 127 -22.42 30.45 -9.24
N GLU A 128 -23.62 30.00 -9.60
CA GLU A 128 -24.25 30.26 -10.91
C GLU A 128 -25.69 30.74 -10.76
N THR A 129 -26.20 31.47 -11.76
CA THR A 129 -27.61 31.90 -11.80
C THR A 129 -28.09 32.09 -13.24
N ALA A 130 -29.41 32.08 -13.45
CA ALA A 130 -30.00 32.28 -14.78
C ALA A 130 -29.93 33.76 -15.21
N GLY A 131 -29.62 33.98 -16.49
CA GLY A 131 -29.76 35.27 -17.16
C GLY A 131 -31.23 35.64 -17.36
N ARG A 132 -31.50 36.95 -17.49
CA ARG A 132 -32.87 37.50 -17.61
C ARG A 132 -33.28 37.83 -19.05
N GLY A 133 -32.55 37.30 -20.04
CA GLY A 133 -32.80 37.54 -21.46
C GLY A 133 -33.72 36.50 -22.09
N SER A 134 -34.22 36.78 -23.30
CA SER A 134 -35.07 35.86 -24.08
C SER A 134 -34.37 34.60 -24.58
N LYS A 135 -33.03 34.53 -24.48
CA LYS A 135 -32.25 33.30 -24.63
C LYS A 135 -31.76 32.83 -23.26
N GLU A 136 -31.97 31.55 -22.95
CA GLU A 136 -31.41 30.94 -21.75
C GLU A 136 -29.89 31.08 -21.73
N THR A 137 -29.40 31.87 -20.79
CA THR A 137 -27.98 32.22 -20.64
C THR A 137 -27.58 31.99 -19.19
N THR A 138 -26.39 31.45 -18.94
CA THR A 138 -25.91 31.18 -17.58
C THR A 138 -24.92 32.26 -17.16
N LEU A 139 -25.13 32.82 -15.96
CA LEU A 139 -24.25 33.79 -15.32
C LEU A 139 -23.41 33.08 -14.24
N THR A 140 -22.09 33.09 -14.39
CA THR A 140 -21.17 32.71 -13.31
C THR A 140 -21.04 33.89 -12.33
N ILE A 141 -21.22 33.60 -11.04
CA ILE A 141 -21.00 34.52 -9.93
C ILE A 141 -19.58 34.30 -9.44
N TRP A 142 -18.71 35.25 -9.79
CA TRP A 142 -17.32 35.29 -9.36
C TRP A 142 -17.19 36.13 -8.10
N GLU A 143 -16.28 35.72 -7.21
CA GLU A 143 -15.99 36.38 -5.94
C GLU A 143 -14.48 36.57 -5.78
N LEU A 144 -14.07 37.67 -5.16
CA LEU A 144 -12.71 37.90 -4.70
C LEU A 144 -12.78 38.36 -3.24
N ALA A 145 -12.18 37.60 -2.32
CA ALA A 145 -11.97 38.06 -0.95
C ALA A 145 -10.92 39.18 -0.93
N LEU A 146 -11.20 40.25 -0.19
CA LEU A 146 -10.26 41.37 0.04
C LEU A 146 -9.74 41.40 1.47
N GLN A 147 -10.57 41.00 2.43
CA GLN A 147 -10.23 40.89 3.84
C GLN A 147 -10.46 39.44 4.32
N PRO A 148 -9.65 38.94 5.27
CA PRO A 148 -9.93 37.68 5.93
C PRO A 148 -11.29 37.75 6.62
N THR A 149 -12.12 36.71 6.42
CA THR A 149 -13.37 36.55 7.15
C THR A 149 -13.11 36.28 8.64
N LEU A 150 -14.09 36.56 9.51
CA LEU A 150 -14.00 36.27 10.95
C LEU A 150 -13.62 34.80 11.24
N LEU A 151 -14.07 33.86 10.40
CA LEU A 151 -13.72 32.44 10.44
C LEU A 151 -12.24 32.18 10.12
N SER A 152 -11.66 32.91 9.16
CA SER A 152 -10.23 32.79 8.80
C SER A 152 -9.27 33.49 9.77
N LEU A 153 -9.79 34.18 10.78
CA LEU A 153 -9.04 34.78 11.89
C LEU A 153 -9.05 33.92 13.16
N MET A 154 -9.78 32.80 13.16
CA MET A 154 -9.69 31.82 14.24
C MET A 154 -8.32 31.13 14.21
N PRO A 155 -7.71 30.82 15.38
CA PRO A 155 -6.40 30.18 15.42
C PRO A 155 -6.45 28.81 14.73
N ASP A 156 -5.41 28.50 13.96
CA ASP A 156 -5.23 27.18 13.35
C ASP A 156 -5.26 26.10 14.45
N SER A 157 -6.07 25.06 14.25
CA SER A 157 -6.18 23.94 15.19
C SER A 157 -4.85 23.23 15.40
N VAL A 158 -4.66 22.59 16.56
CA VAL A 158 -3.49 21.72 16.86
C VAL A 158 -3.39 20.52 15.90
N LYS A 159 -4.41 20.27 15.07
CA LYS A 159 -4.46 19.21 14.06
C LYS A 159 -3.43 19.43 12.94
N ILE A 160 -2.90 18.33 12.42
CA ILE A 160 -2.09 18.26 11.22
C ILE A 160 -2.97 18.58 10.01
N PHE A 161 -2.69 19.68 9.34
CA PHE A 161 -3.46 20.14 8.20
C PHE A 161 -2.97 19.48 6.88
N VAL A 162 -3.92 18.97 6.10
CA VAL A 162 -3.69 18.26 4.82
C VAL A 162 -4.58 18.87 3.74
N VAL A 163 -4.05 19.06 2.53
CA VAL A 163 -4.83 19.56 1.39
C VAL A 163 -5.31 18.40 0.52
N LEU A 164 -6.61 18.38 0.24
CA LEU A 164 -7.24 17.46 -0.70
C LEU A 164 -7.42 18.11 -2.07
N ASP A 165 -7.04 17.38 -3.11
CA ASP A 165 -7.36 17.68 -4.50
C ASP A 165 -8.85 17.41 -4.80
N LEU A 166 -9.43 18.15 -5.75
CA LEU A 166 -10.85 18.03 -6.10
C LEU A 166 -11.20 16.60 -6.56
N ASN A 167 -10.29 15.93 -7.27
CA ASN A 167 -10.52 14.56 -7.74
C ASN A 167 -10.65 13.52 -6.61
N VAL A 168 -10.06 13.75 -5.44
CA VAL A 168 -10.23 12.87 -4.27
C VAL A 168 -11.61 13.05 -3.65
N LEU A 169 -12.10 14.30 -3.58
CA LEU A 169 -13.43 14.59 -3.04
C LEU A 169 -14.57 14.14 -3.95
N ILE A 170 -14.42 14.32 -5.26
CA ILE A 170 -15.38 13.79 -6.24
C ILE A 170 -15.43 12.25 -6.12
N ALA A 171 -14.28 11.58 -6.08
CA ALA A 171 -14.20 10.13 -5.87
C ALA A 171 -14.92 9.72 -4.57
N ALA A 172 -14.57 10.36 -3.44
CA ALA A 172 -15.08 10.03 -2.11
C ALA A 172 -16.60 10.23 -1.95
N LYS A 173 -17.19 11.26 -2.55
CA LYS A 173 -18.56 11.71 -2.20
C LYS A 173 -19.55 11.82 -3.35
N LEU A 174 -19.09 11.72 -4.61
CA LEU A 174 -19.98 11.69 -5.79
C LEU A 174 -19.86 10.37 -6.57
N GLU A 175 -18.73 9.68 -6.47
CA GLU A 175 -18.48 8.39 -7.15
C GLU A 175 -18.45 7.20 -6.15
N ASN A 176 -18.62 7.47 -4.85
CA ASN A 176 -18.65 6.49 -3.74
C ASN A 176 -17.42 5.56 -3.70
N ASP A 177 -16.24 6.08 -4.02
CA ASP A 177 -14.97 5.36 -3.86
C ASP A 177 -14.68 5.17 -2.37
N ILE A 178 -14.86 3.93 -1.91
CA ILE A 178 -14.70 3.51 -0.50
C ILE A 178 -13.32 3.93 0.04
N VAL A 179 -12.28 3.95 -0.78
CA VAL A 179 -10.90 4.29 -0.38
C VAL A 179 -10.75 5.79 -0.12
N SER A 180 -11.26 6.63 -1.02
CA SER A 180 -11.23 8.09 -0.86
C SER A 180 -12.23 8.55 0.20
N GLU A 181 -13.37 7.86 0.39
CA GLU A 181 -14.28 8.11 1.51
C GLU A 181 -13.67 7.73 2.86
N SER A 182 -13.05 6.56 2.96
CA SER A 182 -12.47 6.08 4.23
C SER A 182 -11.24 6.85 4.69
N LEU A 183 -10.58 7.61 3.80
CA LEU A 183 -9.61 8.64 4.20
C LEU A 183 -10.26 9.71 5.11
N LEU A 184 -11.47 10.15 4.75
CA LEU A 184 -12.22 11.18 5.49
C LEU A 184 -12.78 10.65 6.83
N THR A 185 -13.01 9.34 6.93
CA THR A 185 -13.47 8.66 8.16
C THR A 185 -12.34 7.98 8.94
N PHE A 186 -11.08 8.11 8.49
CA PHE A 186 -9.91 7.49 9.12
C PHE A 186 -9.82 7.91 10.59
N THR A 187 -9.55 6.95 11.49
CA THR A 187 -9.70 7.07 12.96
C THR A 187 -8.91 8.23 13.60
N TYR A 188 -7.94 8.81 12.89
CA TYR A 188 -7.18 9.99 13.30
C TYR A 188 -7.73 11.30 12.72
N SER A 189 -9.00 11.36 12.33
CA SER A 189 -9.69 12.60 11.91
C SER A 189 -9.76 13.66 13.03
N ASP A 190 -9.52 13.27 14.28
CA ASP A 190 -9.28 14.20 15.39
C ASP A 190 -7.84 14.75 15.48
N GLU A 191 -6.88 14.10 14.82
CA GLU A 191 -5.51 14.61 14.63
C GLU A 191 -5.32 15.34 13.30
N ILE A 192 -6.18 15.13 12.29
CA ILE A 192 -6.00 15.60 10.91
C ILE A 192 -7.12 16.57 10.49
N ASP A 193 -6.76 17.72 9.92
CA ASP A 193 -7.68 18.71 9.35
C ASP A 193 -7.60 18.70 7.81
N TYR A 194 -8.62 18.12 7.17
CA TYR A 194 -8.74 18.03 5.72
C TYR A 194 -9.31 19.32 5.13
N ARG A 195 -8.48 20.08 4.39
CA ARG A 195 -8.86 21.34 3.74
C ARG A 195 -8.81 21.24 2.21
N ILE A 196 -9.52 22.13 1.54
CA ILE A 196 -9.53 22.25 0.08
C ILE A 196 -8.84 23.52 -0.42
N SER A 197 -8.32 23.47 -1.64
CA SER A 197 -7.82 24.67 -2.32
C SER A 197 -8.98 25.57 -2.75
N ARG A 198 -8.86 26.90 -2.57
CA ARG A 198 -9.82 27.85 -3.16
C ARG A 198 -9.89 27.76 -4.69
N TYR A 199 -8.84 27.24 -5.34
CA TYR A 199 -8.79 27.09 -6.78
C TYR A 199 -9.79 26.04 -7.29
N SER A 200 -10.17 25.05 -6.47
CA SER A 200 -11.13 23.98 -6.82
C SER A 200 -12.47 24.50 -7.34
N PHE A 201 -12.92 25.67 -6.90
CA PHE A 201 -14.13 26.33 -7.42
C PHE A 201 -14.02 26.73 -8.90
N ASN A 202 -12.82 27.08 -9.38
CA ASN A 202 -12.58 27.44 -10.78
C ASN A 202 -12.52 26.20 -11.68
N GLU A 203 -11.98 25.09 -11.18
CA GLU A 203 -12.05 23.79 -11.86
C GLU A 203 -13.49 23.37 -12.11
N VAL A 204 -14.35 23.45 -11.08
CA VAL A 204 -15.78 23.16 -11.20
C VAL A 204 -16.41 24.03 -12.29
N ASN A 205 -16.13 25.34 -12.31
CA ASN A 205 -16.68 26.23 -13.35
C ASN A 205 -16.26 25.88 -14.79
N ARG A 206 -15.17 25.13 -15.01
CA ARG A 206 -14.74 24.72 -16.35
C ARG A 206 -15.54 23.55 -16.93
N SER A 207 -16.20 22.72 -16.08
CA SER A 207 -17.06 21.62 -16.55
C SER A 207 -18.24 22.12 -17.38
N SER A 208 -18.52 21.53 -18.55
CA SER A 208 -19.65 21.93 -19.40
C SER A 208 -21.03 21.57 -18.80
N ASP A 209 -21.12 20.47 -18.05
CA ASP A 209 -22.34 19.94 -17.44
C ASP A 209 -22.83 20.78 -16.24
N LYS A 210 -24.04 21.34 -16.35
CA LYS A 210 -24.68 22.18 -15.34
C LYS A 210 -25.04 21.44 -14.04
N ILE A 211 -25.45 20.18 -14.13
CA ILE A 211 -25.88 19.39 -12.98
C ILE A 211 -24.65 18.96 -12.19
N LYS A 212 -23.63 18.40 -12.87
CA LYS A 212 -22.35 18.05 -12.24
C LYS A 212 -21.70 19.26 -11.56
N ARG A 213 -21.71 20.45 -12.20
CA ARG A 213 -21.21 21.69 -11.57
C ARG A 213 -21.91 22.03 -10.26
N GLN A 214 -23.24 21.92 -10.21
CA GLN A 214 -23.99 22.27 -9.01
C GLN A 214 -23.66 21.31 -7.86
N HIS A 215 -23.76 19.99 -8.08
CA HIS A 215 -23.50 19.00 -7.04
C HIS A 215 -22.05 19.07 -6.50
N THR A 216 -21.05 19.25 -7.37
CA THR A 216 -19.65 19.38 -6.93
C THR A 216 -19.40 20.68 -6.17
N ARG A 217 -20.06 21.78 -6.53
CA ARG A 217 -19.98 23.06 -5.82
C ARG A 217 -20.61 22.97 -4.42
N ASP A 218 -21.74 22.29 -4.29
CA ASP A 218 -22.41 22.09 -3.00
C ASP A 218 -21.55 21.22 -2.07
N LEU A 219 -20.85 20.20 -2.61
CA LEU A 219 -19.83 19.44 -1.87
C LEU A 219 -18.65 20.30 -1.41
N LEU A 220 -18.11 21.19 -2.25
CA LEU A 220 -16.99 22.06 -1.83
C LEU A 220 -17.36 23.02 -0.70
N ASN A 221 -18.65 23.33 -0.51
CA ASN A 221 -19.09 24.20 0.57
C ASN A 221 -19.12 23.53 1.96
N SER A 222 -18.92 22.20 2.06
CA SER A 222 -18.83 21.50 3.34
C SER A 222 -17.41 21.35 3.90
N PHE A 223 -16.38 21.80 3.16
CA PHE A 223 -14.97 21.70 3.55
C PHE A 223 -14.35 23.06 3.85
N SER A 224 -13.40 23.08 4.80
CA SER A 224 -12.57 24.25 5.11
C SER A 224 -11.70 24.64 3.91
N VAL A 225 -11.79 25.90 3.47
CA VAL A 225 -11.02 26.41 2.34
C VAL A 225 -9.70 27.02 2.83
N VAL A 226 -8.59 26.63 2.19
CA VAL A 226 -7.29 27.29 2.33
C VAL A 226 -7.34 28.64 1.60
N ASP A 227 -7.64 29.71 2.35
CA ASP A 227 -7.97 31.04 1.80
C ASP A 227 -6.76 32.00 1.71
N LYS A 228 -5.67 31.75 2.46
CA LYS A 228 -4.46 32.61 2.45
C LYS A 228 -3.82 32.59 1.05
N CYS A 229 -3.73 33.77 0.45
CA CYS A 229 -3.58 33.97 -0.98
C CYS A 229 -2.16 34.40 -1.41
N GLN A 230 -1.56 33.60 -2.29
CA GLN A 230 -0.46 33.94 -3.22
C GLN A 230 0.89 34.40 -2.64
N ASN A 231 1.90 33.55 -2.88
CA ASN A 231 3.20 34.02 -3.38
C ASN A 231 3.30 33.59 -4.86
N HIS A 232 3.41 34.55 -5.79
CA HIS A 232 3.52 34.27 -7.23
C HIS A 232 4.80 33.50 -7.58
N GLU A 233 5.92 33.84 -6.94
CA GLU A 233 7.23 33.21 -7.15
C GLU A 233 7.21 31.73 -6.74
N LEU A 234 6.45 31.40 -5.68
CA LEU A 234 6.23 30.03 -5.23
C LEU A 234 5.42 29.24 -6.27
N THR A 235 4.34 29.81 -6.81
CA THR A 235 3.57 29.19 -7.91
C THR A 235 4.47 28.87 -9.09
N GLU A 236 5.22 29.85 -9.62
CA GLU A 236 6.10 29.61 -10.78
C GLU A 236 7.18 28.56 -10.47
N SER A 237 7.69 28.53 -9.23
CA SER A 237 8.67 27.54 -8.78
C SER A 237 8.14 26.10 -8.72
N VAL A 238 6.83 25.91 -8.55
CA VAL A 238 6.13 24.61 -8.63
C VAL A 238 5.76 24.27 -10.08
N VAL A 239 5.29 25.26 -10.85
CA VAL A 239 4.99 25.13 -12.30
C VAL A 239 6.23 24.66 -13.07
N ALA A 240 7.42 25.13 -12.71
CA ALA A 240 8.68 24.68 -13.29
C ALA A 240 8.95 23.16 -13.13
N ILE A 241 8.31 22.50 -12.16
CA ILE A 241 8.42 21.04 -11.94
C ILE A 241 7.30 20.28 -12.66
N VAL A 242 6.04 20.61 -12.38
CA VAL A 242 4.88 19.86 -12.92
C VAL A 242 4.56 20.23 -14.39
N GLY A 243 5.15 21.32 -14.88
CA GLY A 243 4.96 21.86 -16.21
C GLY A 243 3.75 22.79 -16.34
N GLU A 244 3.81 23.74 -17.28
CA GLU A 244 2.78 24.75 -17.56
C GLU A 244 1.37 24.15 -17.80
N LYS A 245 1.31 22.93 -18.37
CA LYS A 245 0.04 22.20 -18.59
C LYS A 245 -0.69 21.88 -17.28
N HIS A 246 0.04 21.75 -16.18
CA HIS A 246 -0.46 21.48 -14.84
C HIS A 246 -0.43 22.73 -13.94
N ARG A 247 -0.37 23.94 -14.52
CA ARG A 247 -0.33 25.19 -13.75
C ARG A 247 -1.52 25.37 -12.80
N TYR A 248 -2.66 24.77 -13.10
CA TYR A 248 -3.80 24.76 -12.20
C TYR A 248 -3.54 23.88 -10.95
N ASP A 249 -3.03 22.66 -11.14
CA ASP A 249 -2.62 21.75 -10.05
C ASP A 249 -1.47 22.37 -9.24
N ALA A 250 -0.52 23.02 -9.92
CA ALA A 250 0.57 23.79 -9.32
C ALA A 250 0.07 24.91 -8.40
N ASN A 251 -1.04 25.59 -8.74
CA ASN A 251 -1.65 26.59 -7.86
C ASN A 251 -2.25 25.95 -6.59
N GLN A 252 -2.81 24.73 -6.68
CA GLN A 252 -3.28 24.00 -5.52
C GLN A 252 -2.11 23.58 -4.61
N ILE A 253 -1.06 23.00 -5.20
CA ILE A 253 0.16 22.57 -4.49
C ILE A 253 0.90 23.77 -3.87
N ALA A 254 1.05 24.88 -4.59
CA ALA A 254 1.66 26.11 -4.07
C ALA A 254 0.85 26.71 -2.90
N SER A 255 -0.48 26.63 -2.95
CA SER A 255 -1.34 27.01 -1.82
C SER A 255 -1.11 26.11 -0.60
N ALA A 256 -0.97 24.80 -0.81
CA ALA A 256 -0.64 23.83 0.25
C ALA A 256 0.74 24.14 0.89
N ILE A 257 1.77 24.37 0.07
CA ILE A 257 3.12 24.74 0.54
C ILE A 257 3.10 26.06 1.33
N TYR A 258 2.47 27.11 0.79
CA TYR A 258 2.42 28.42 1.45
C TYR A 258 1.78 28.37 2.83
N ASN A 259 0.75 27.52 2.99
CA ASN A 259 0.05 27.32 4.25
C ASN A 259 0.71 26.27 5.16
N ARG A 260 1.83 25.67 4.73
CA ARG A 260 2.57 24.61 5.44
C ARG A 260 1.74 23.34 5.70
N ALA A 261 1.05 22.87 4.69
CA ALA A 261 0.37 21.58 4.74
C ALA A 261 1.38 20.43 4.91
N TYR A 262 1.01 19.41 5.67
CA TYR A 262 1.82 18.19 5.83
C TYR A 262 1.97 17.43 4.51
N SER A 263 0.86 17.31 3.77
CA SER A 263 0.81 16.64 2.48
C SER A 263 -0.27 17.22 1.58
N PHE A 264 -0.17 16.91 0.29
CA PHE A 264 -1.21 17.14 -0.70
C PHE A 264 -1.67 15.78 -1.25
N ILE A 265 -2.97 15.48 -1.10
CA ILE A 265 -3.52 14.18 -1.50
C ILE A 265 -4.27 14.32 -2.82
N THR A 266 -3.90 13.50 -3.80
CA THR A 266 -4.51 13.48 -5.14
C THR A 266 -4.63 12.04 -5.66
N ASN A 267 -5.59 11.80 -6.55
CA ASN A 267 -5.69 10.55 -7.30
C ASN A 267 -4.98 10.64 -8.68
N ASP A 268 -4.50 11.81 -9.13
CA ASP A 268 -3.81 11.93 -10.43
C ASP A 268 -2.38 11.37 -10.37
N THR A 269 -2.18 10.24 -11.05
CA THR A 269 -0.88 9.57 -11.13
C THR A 269 0.20 10.34 -11.91
N LYS A 270 -0.14 11.40 -12.67
CA LYS A 270 0.81 12.32 -13.30
C LYS A 270 1.33 13.38 -12.33
N ILE A 271 0.49 13.84 -11.41
CA ILE A 271 0.92 14.77 -10.36
C ILE A 271 1.79 14.02 -9.35
N ILE A 272 1.37 12.82 -8.95
CA ILE A 272 2.13 11.95 -8.03
C ILE A 272 3.53 11.59 -8.56
N SER A 273 3.74 11.47 -9.89
CA SER A 273 5.08 11.18 -10.43
C SER A 273 6.12 12.29 -10.21
N HIS A 274 5.70 13.49 -9.80
CA HIS A 274 6.59 14.60 -9.44
C HIS A 274 6.81 14.76 -7.92
N SER A 275 6.25 13.85 -7.10
CA SER A 275 6.27 13.93 -5.63
C SER A 275 7.69 14.03 -5.06
N ASP A 276 8.62 13.21 -5.55
CA ASP A 276 10.00 13.14 -5.04
C ASP A 276 10.80 14.43 -5.27
N GLU A 277 10.48 15.18 -6.34
CA GLU A 277 11.14 16.45 -6.65
C GLU A 277 10.55 17.61 -5.83
N ILE A 278 9.21 17.62 -5.68
CA ILE A 278 8.49 18.61 -4.88
C ILE A 278 8.84 18.47 -3.40
N ALA A 279 8.91 17.25 -2.87
CA ALA A 279 9.36 16.99 -1.51
C ALA A 279 10.77 17.50 -1.26
N ARG A 280 11.72 17.26 -2.19
CA ARG A 280 13.11 17.70 -2.07
C ARG A 280 13.26 19.23 -2.08
N LYS A 281 12.44 19.94 -2.87
CA LYS A 281 12.55 21.41 -3.05
C LYS A 281 11.72 22.21 -2.04
N PHE A 282 10.57 21.69 -1.62
CA PHE A 282 9.58 22.43 -0.83
C PHE A 282 9.18 21.78 0.50
N GLY A 283 9.64 20.55 0.78
CA GLY A 283 9.34 19.85 2.03
C GLY A 283 7.91 19.31 2.16
N ILE A 284 7.12 19.26 1.07
CA ILE A 284 5.77 18.68 1.05
C ILE A 284 5.73 17.39 0.24
N HIS A 285 5.04 16.36 0.74
CA HIS A 285 4.84 15.11 0.00
C HIS A 285 3.48 15.09 -0.71
N LEU A 286 3.47 14.61 -1.96
CA LEU A 286 2.24 14.31 -2.70
C LEU A 286 1.92 12.83 -2.59
N TYR A 287 0.69 12.44 -2.23
CA TYR A 287 0.31 11.05 -1.98
C TYR A 287 -1.07 10.69 -2.56
N THR A 288 -1.29 9.41 -2.87
CA THR A 288 -2.66 8.85 -2.91
C THR A 288 -3.24 8.67 -1.50
N PRO A 289 -4.57 8.52 -1.31
CA PRO A 289 -5.18 8.30 0.01
C PRO A 289 -4.52 7.19 0.85
N THR A 290 -4.28 6.01 0.26
CA THR A 290 -3.60 4.88 0.94
C THR A 290 -2.13 5.19 1.24
N GLU A 291 -1.41 5.82 0.32
CA GLU A 291 0.01 6.16 0.53
C GLU A 291 0.19 7.16 1.67
N PHE A 292 -0.67 8.16 1.77
CA PHE A 292 -0.62 9.13 2.85
C PHE A 292 -0.72 8.43 4.21
N VAL A 293 -1.70 7.54 4.36
CA VAL A 293 -1.97 6.86 5.62
C VAL A 293 -0.86 5.87 6.00
N VAL A 294 -0.33 5.08 5.06
CA VAL A 294 0.80 4.16 5.34
C VAL A 294 2.03 4.94 5.81
N ASN A 295 2.42 5.98 5.08
CA ASN A 295 3.62 6.74 5.41
C ASN A 295 3.42 7.56 6.71
N TYR A 296 2.23 8.13 6.96
CA TYR A 296 1.92 8.80 8.23
C TYR A 296 2.03 7.88 9.46
N CYS A 297 1.51 6.64 9.38
CA CYS A 297 1.67 5.67 10.46
C CYS A 297 3.15 5.32 10.70
N ASN A 298 3.93 5.09 9.64
CA ASN A 298 5.36 4.83 9.72
C ASN A 298 6.13 6.00 10.36
N ASP A 299 5.88 7.25 9.90
CA ASP A 299 6.56 8.46 10.38
C ASP A 299 6.35 8.71 11.88
N GLN A 300 5.14 8.39 12.38
CA GLN A 300 4.79 8.53 13.80
C GLN A 300 5.23 7.34 14.65
N GLY A 301 5.89 6.32 14.07
CA GLY A 301 6.22 5.08 14.77
C GLY A 301 5.00 4.32 15.30
N LYS A 302 3.81 4.55 14.73
CA LYS A 302 2.57 3.89 15.13
C LYS A 302 2.58 2.47 14.57
N ASP A 303 2.52 1.47 15.43
CA ASP A 303 2.73 0.06 15.09
C ASP A 303 1.80 -0.44 13.95
N LEU A 304 2.38 -0.63 12.76
CA LEU A 304 1.89 -1.64 11.82
C LEU A 304 2.32 -3.01 12.36
N TYR A 305 1.36 -3.89 12.63
CA TYR A 305 1.59 -5.18 13.30
C TYR A 305 2.79 -5.96 12.74
N TYR A 306 3.81 -6.24 13.57
CA TYR A 306 5.11 -6.75 13.13
C TYR A 306 5.83 -7.73 14.10
N PRO A 307 6.16 -8.97 13.66
CA PRO A 307 7.15 -9.84 14.31
C PRO A 307 8.58 -9.62 13.78
N ALA A 308 9.57 -9.45 14.66
CA ALA A 308 10.90 -8.91 14.31
C ALA A 308 11.99 -9.92 13.82
N TYR A 309 12.72 -9.58 12.73
CA TYR A 309 14.19 -9.70 12.51
C TYR A 309 14.95 -11.08 12.63
N LEU A 310 16.20 -11.35 12.16
CA LEU A 310 17.27 -10.71 11.32
C LEU A 310 18.07 -11.87 10.56
N PRO A 311 19.22 -11.70 9.86
CA PRO A 311 19.49 -12.40 8.57
C PRO A 311 20.61 -13.47 8.52
N GLN A 312 20.52 -14.41 7.57
CA GLN A 312 21.50 -14.74 6.49
C GLN A 312 21.00 -15.98 5.70
N SER A 313 21.11 -15.97 4.34
CA SER A 313 20.60 -17.03 3.42
C SER A 313 19.26 -17.67 3.78
N GLU A 314 18.34 -16.85 4.27
CA GLU A 314 17.01 -17.21 4.75
C GLU A 314 15.99 -16.17 4.24
N ILE A 315 14.79 -16.62 3.88
CA ILE A 315 13.68 -15.76 3.47
C ILE A 315 13.31 -14.82 4.63
N GLN A 316 13.45 -13.52 4.41
CA GLN A 316 13.17 -12.47 5.37
C GLN A 316 11.95 -11.65 4.94
N PHE A 317 11.12 -11.28 5.92
CA PHE A 317 10.06 -10.30 5.75
C PHE A 317 10.51 -9.00 6.44
N ARG A 318 10.46 -7.86 5.73
CA ARG A 318 10.82 -6.53 6.26
C ARG A 318 9.68 -5.52 6.04
N PRO A 319 9.45 -4.54 6.93
CA PRO A 319 8.42 -3.52 6.71
C PRO A 319 8.69 -2.75 5.41
N ILE A 320 7.61 -2.34 4.72
CA ILE A 320 7.75 -1.38 3.63
C ILE A 320 7.98 0.02 4.23
N GLY A 321 9.24 0.47 4.23
CA GLY A 321 9.62 1.79 4.75
C GLY A 321 8.92 2.94 4.01
N GLU A 322 9.15 3.07 2.70
CA GLU A 322 8.36 3.96 1.84
C GLU A 322 7.38 3.13 0.99
N TYR A 323 6.10 3.48 1.05
CA TYR A 323 5.03 2.87 0.26
C TYR A 323 4.57 3.80 -0.88
N ARG A 324 4.71 3.32 -2.12
CA ARG A 324 4.42 4.03 -3.38
C ARG A 324 3.93 3.05 -4.45
N HIS A 325 2.70 3.21 -4.95
CA HIS A 325 2.13 2.30 -5.96
C HIS A 325 2.92 2.32 -7.28
N SER A 326 3.48 3.47 -7.66
CA SER A 326 4.32 3.62 -8.86
C SER A 326 5.56 2.72 -8.82
N ASN A 327 6.26 2.72 -7.68
CA ASN A 327 7.46 1.93 -7.45
C ASN A 327 7.14 0.44 -7.34
N LEU A 328 6.02 0.08 -6.73
CA LEU A 328 5.57 -1.31 -6.62
C LEU A 328 5.12 -1.88 -7.97
N PHE A 329 4.30 -1.17 -8.74
CA PHE A 329 3.82 -1.62 -10.06
C PHE A 329 4.97 -1.89 -11.03
N ARG A 330 6.00 -1.02 -11.04
CA ARG A 330 7.19 -1.20 -11.88
C ARG A 330 7.96 -2.49 -11.56
N LYS A 331 7.92 -2.95 -10.31
CA LYS A 331 8.66 -4.13 -9.81
C LYS A 331 7.87 -5.43 -9.80
N TYR A 332 6.55 -5.38 -9.60
CA TYR A 332 5.75 -6.53 -9.16
C TYR A 332 4.49 -6.84 -9.97
N LYS A 333 4.23 -6.15 -11.09
CA LYS A 333 3.08 -6.47 -11.95
C LYS A 333 3.14 -7.93 -12.46
N ALA A 334 1.98 -8.59 -12.53
CA ALA A 334 1.83 -9.85 -13.23
C ALA A 334 1.83 -9.66 -14.77
N SER A 335 1.93 -10.75 -15.52
CA SER A 335 1.82 -10.71 -16.98
C SER A 335 0.39 -10.36 -17.39
N GLY A 336 0.22 -9.38 -18.29
CA GLY A 336 -1.09 -8.87 -18.70
C GLY A 336 -1.77 -7.91 -17.71
N GLU A 337 -1.37 -7.89 -16.43
CA GLU A 337 -1.98 -7.07 -15.38
C GLU A 337 -1.82 -5.57 -15.66
N ARG A 338 -2.97 -4.87 -15.71
CA ARG A 338 -3.04 -3.44 -16.00
C ARG A 338 -2.77 -2.63 -14.74
N LYS A 339 -2.25 -1.40 -14.91
CA LYS A 339 -1.93 -0.49 -13.79
C LYS A 339 -3.09 -0.27 -12.81
N HIS A 340 -4.33 -0.31 -13.29
CA HIS A 340 -5.52 -0.15 -12.44
C HIS A 340 -5.88 -1.42 -11.65
N GLU A 341 -5.73 -2.61 -12.25
CA GLU A 341 -5.95 -3.91 -11.57
C GLU A 341 -4.93 -4.11 -10.44
N PHE A 342 -3.65 -3.79 -10.70
CA PHE A 342 -2.61 -3.79 -9.67
C PHE A 342 -2.92 -2.79 -8.55
N LYS A 343 -3.33 -1.55 -8.91
CA LYS A 343 -3.72 -0.54 -7.91
C LYS A 343 -4.86 -1.08 -7.05
N ALA A 344 -5.91 -1.66 -7.63
CA ALA A 344 -7.04 -2.18 -6.86
C ALA A 344 -6.66 -3.23 -5.80
N LYS A 345 -5.71 -4.14 -6.09
CA LYS A 345 -5.26 -5.18 -5.14
C LYS A 345 -4.29 -4.68 -4.06
N THR A 346 -3.57 -3.59 -4.35
CA THR A 346 -2.58 -3.01 -3.45
C THR A 346 -3.13 -1.83 -2.64
N THR A 347 -4.27 -1.26 -3.07
CA THR A 347 -4.98 -0.19 -2.37
C THR A 347 -5.67 -0.76 -1.13
N ILE A 348 -5.19 -0.36 0.04
CA ILE A 348 -5.83 -0.65 1.33
C ILE A 348 -6.70 0.53 1.71
N ASN A 349 -7.88 0.22 2.25
CA ASN A 349 -8.77 1.18 2.90
C ASN A 349 -8.03 1.82 4.11
N PRO A 350 -7.78 3.14 4.11
CA PRO A 350 -7.22 3.89 5.25
C PRO A 350 -7.71 3.48 6.63
N ALA A 351 -9.03 3.33 6.83
CA ALA A 351 -9.64 3.03 8.12
C ALA A 351 -9.25 1.65 8.69
N LEU A 352 -8.76 0.73 7.84
CA LEU A 352 -8.35 -0.61 8.25
C LEU A 352 -6.83 -0.80 8.32
N ILE A 353 -6.02 0.25 8.11
CA ILE A 353 -4.57 0.07 7.85
C ILE A 353 -3.80 -0.66 8.97
N SER A 354 -4.20 -0.46 10.24
CA SER A 354 -3.59 -1.11 11.40
C SER A 354 -3.86 -2.62 11.47
N GLU A 355 -4.88 -3.11 10.77
CA GLU A 355 -5.16 -4.54 10.64
C GLU A 355 -4.25 -5.23 9.61
N TYR A 356 -3.44 -4.46 8.84
CA TYR A 356 -2.66 -4.93 7.70
C TYR A 356 -1.15 -4.86 7.96
N SER A 357 -0.45 -5.95 7.63
CA SER A 357 1.01 -6.02 7.56
C SER A 357 1.48 -5.87 6.10
N LEU A 358 2.38 -4.90 5.88
CA LEU A 358 2.96 -4.56 4.58
C LEU A 358 4.44 -4.94 4.52
N LEU A 359 4.75 -6.04 3.82
CA LEU A 359 6.01 -6.75 3.95
C LEU A 359 6.74 -6.88 2.60
N ARG A 360 8.03 -6.51 2.56
CA ARG A 360 8.96 -6.91 1.48
C ARG A 360 9.57 -8.26 1.82
N ILE A 361 9.61 -9.16 0.84
CA ILE A 361 10.23 -10.48 0.96
C ILE A 361 11.63 -10.38 0.37
N CYS A 362 12.66 -10.76 1.13
CA CYS A 362 14.06 -10.75 0.71
C CYS A 362 14.73 -12.12 0.85
N ILE A 363 15.61 -12.49 -0.07
CA ILE A 363 16.52 -13.64 0.02
C ILE A 363 17.93 -13.10 -0.20
N ASP A 364 18.88 -13.45 0.69
CA ASP A 364 20.27 -12.94 0.65
C ASP A 364 20.45 -11.41 0.59
N GLY A 365 19.42 -10.67 1.02
CA GLY A 365 19.35 -9.21 0.97
C GLY A 365 18.65 -8.67 -0.28
N ASP A 366 18.59 -9.47 -1.36
CA ASP A 366 17.85 -9.13 -2.57
C ASP A 366 16.34 -9.19 -2.32
N GLU A 367 15.66 -8.12 -2.71
CA GLU A 367 14.21 -7.97 -2.62
C GLU A 367 13.55 -8.90 -3.66
N VAL A 368 13.04 -10.06 -3.24
CA VAL A 368 12.46 -11.08 -4.15
C VAL A 368 10.95 -10.98 -4.30
N GLY A 369 10.24 -10.33 -3.37
CA GLY A 369 8.77 -10.34 -3.34
C GLY A 369 8.16 -9.24 -2.49
N ILE A 370 6.83 -9.19 -2.50
CA ILE A 370 6.00 -8.34 -1.64
C ILE A 370 4.77 -9.14 -1.17
N LEU A 371 4.39 -8.91 0.08
CA LEU A 371 3.25 -9.51 0.76
C LEU A 371 2.42 -8.41 1.45
N ILE A 372 1.12 -8.38 1.16
CA ILE A 372 0.10 -7.63 1.90
C ILE A 372 -0.83 -8.65 2.54
N SER A 373 -0.91 -8.63 3.86
CA SER A 373 -1.76 -9.53 4.64
C SER A 373 -2.45 -8.79 5.78
N SER A 374 -3.57 -9.29 6.28
CA SER A 374 -4.30 -8.72 7.42
C SER A 374 -4.78 -9.81 8.38
N MET A 375 -4.77 -9.52 9.68
CA MET A 375 -5.19 -10.50 10.70
C MET A 375 -6.66 -10.28 11.10
N LYS A 376 -7.55 -11.19 10.70
CA LYS A 376 -9.00 -11.12 10.97
C LYS A 376 -9.38 -12.16 12.03
N GLY A 377 -9.30 -11.76 13.30
CA GLY A 377 -9.42 -12.69 14.41
C GLY A 377 -8.27 -13.72 14.38
N GLN A 378 -8.59 -15.01 14.25
CA GLN A 378 -7.60 -16.09 14.08
C GLN A 378 -7.34 -16.45 12.60
N GLN A 379 -7.86 -15.69 11.64
CA GLN A 379 -7.64 -15.92 10.20
C GLN A 379 -6.63 -14.92 9.61
N LEU A 380 -5.52 -15.41 9.04
CA LEU A 380 -4.58 -14.58 8.29
C LEU A 380 -5.04 -14.46 6.82
N VAL A 381 -5.44 -13.26 6.39
CA VAL A 381 -5.90 -13.02 5.02
C VAL A 381 -4.79 -12.36 4.20
N ILE A 382 -4.26 -13.08 3.22
CA ILE A 382 -3.24 -12.63 2.26
C ILE A 382 -3.96 -12.05 1.04
N GLN A 383 -3.87 -10.73 0.90
CA GLN A 383 -4.57 -9.97 -0.14
C GLN A 383 -3.69 -9.66 -1.34
N PHE A 384 -2.38 -9.62 -1.14
CA PHE A 384 -1.41 -9.49 -2.21
C PHE A 384 -0.17 -10.34 -1.95
N LEU A 385 0.25 -11.16 -2.91
CA LEU A 385 1.51 -11.89 -2.90
C LEU A 385 2.08 -11.90 -4.32
N ARG A 386 3.20 -11.20 -4.52
CA ARG A 386 3.95 -11.22 -5.79
C ARG A 386 5.41 -11.54 -5.53
N LEU A 387 5.95 -12.43 -6.36
CA LEU A 387 7.37 -12.75 -6.42
C LEU A 387 7.93 -12.26 -7.77
N LYS A 388 9.14 -11.69 -7.77
CA LYS A 388 9.84 -11.34 -9.02
C LYS A 388 10.16 -12.62 -9.79
N GLN A 389 10.01 -12.58 -11.11
CA GLN A 389 10.37 -13.70 -11.98
C GLN A 389 11.89 -13.83 -12.09
N PHE A 390 12.49 -14.67 -11.24
CA PHE A 390 13.86 -15.16 -11.38
C PHE A 390 13.90 -16.48 -12.16
N ALA A 391 14.99 -16.72 -12.87
CA ALA A 391 15.16 -17.90 -13.73
C ALA A 391 15.28 -19.23 -12.95
N ASN A 392 14.94 -20.33 -13.63
CA ASN A 392 15.18 -21.76 -13.34
C ASN A 392 14.71 -22.36 -12.00
N HIS A 393 14.58 -21.62 -10.90
CA HIS A 393 14.28 -22.17 -9.56
C HIS A 393 13.02 -21.59 -8.90
N LEU A 394 12.27 -20.75 -9.60
CA LEU A 394 11.13 -20.00 -9.03
C LEU A 394 10.09 -20.90 -8.36
N HIS A 395 9.76 -22.06 -8.94
CA HIS A 395 8.79 -22.98 -8.35
C HIS A 395 9.17 -23.43 -6.94
N THR A 396 10.44 -23.75 -6.75
CA THR A 396 11.00 -24.22 -5.48
C THR A 396 11.04 -23.09 -4.45
N ILE A 397 11.44 -21.90 -4.88
CA ILE A 397 11.43 -20.67 -4.05
C ILE A 397 10.00 -20.35 -3.58
N SER A 398 9.00 -20.43 -4.47
CA SER A 398 7.59 -20.20 -4.13
C SER A 398 7.11 -21.12 -3.01
N ILE A 399 7.39 -22.43 -3.07
CA ILE A 399 6.99 -23.35 -1.99
C ILE A 399 7.64 -22.95 -0.67
N HIS A 400 8.94 -22.63 -0.66
CA HIS A 400 9.63 -22.29 0.57
C HIS A 400 9.12 -20.96 1.19
N ILE A 401 8.72 -19.99 0.35
CA ILE A 401 8.06 -18.76 0.81
C ILE A 401 6.68 -19.08 1.42
N ILE A 402 5.87 -19.94 0.79
CA ILE A 402 4.59 -20.37 1.36
C ILE A 402 4.79 -21.12 2.69
N GLU A 403 5.78 -22.00 2.80
CA GLU A 403 6.10 -22.70 4.05
C GLU A 403 6.56 -21.75 5.16
N LYS A 404 7.34 -20.70 4.84
CA LYS A 404 7.73 -19.68 5.83
C LYS A 404 6.54 -18.81 6.25
N ILE A 405 5.66 -18.43 5.33
CA ILE A 405 4.39 -17.73 5.64
C ILE A 405 3.53 -18.58 6.58
N LEU A 406 3.42 -19.89 6.32
CA LEU A 406 2.69 -20.83 7.16
C LEU A 406 3.23 -20.88 8.60
N LEU A 407 4.53 -21.04 8.76
CA LEU A 407 5.17 -21.07 10.09
C LEU A 407 4.99 -19.74 10.83
N ASN A 408 5.17 -18.60 10.16
CA ASN A 408 4.97 -17.27 10.75
C ASN A 408 3.52 -17.05 11.19
N ALA A 409 2.53 -17.43 10.37
CA ALA A 409 1.12 -17.29 10.70
C ALA A 409 0.74 -18.10 11.94
N VAL A 410 1.26 -19.32 12.05
CA VAL A 410 1.07 -20.20 13.20
C VAL A 410 1.77 -19.66 14.46
N GLU A 411 2.90 -18.96 14.31
CA GLU A 411 3.55 -18.23 15.42
C GLU A 411 2.79 -16.98 15.86
N MET A 412 2.05 -16.34 14.97
CA MET A 412 1.11 -15.26 15.28
C MET A 412 -0.22 -15.76 15.90
N GLY A 413 -0.40 -17.09 16.05
CA GLY A 413 -1.63 -17.67 16.59
C GLY A 413 -2.80 -17.76 15.59
N ALA A 414 -2.52 -17.67 14.29
CA ALA A 414 -3.53 -17.94 13.27
C ALA A 414 -3.92 -19.43 13.28
N THR A 415 -5.21 -19.71 13.07
CA THR A 415 -5.77 -21.05 12.87
C THR A 415 -6.17 -21.34 11.43
N GLU A 416 -6.19 -20.32 10.57
CA GLU A 416 -6.52 -20.42 9.15
C GLU A 416 -5.76 -19.36 8.35
N ILE A 417 -5.33 -19.70 7.13
CA ILE A 417 -4.79 -18.76 6.15
C ILE A 417 -5.67 -18.74 4.91
N VAL A 418 -6.00 -17.54 4.42
CA VAL A 418 -6.81 -17.33 3.21
C VAL A 418 -6.05 -16.45 2.23
N VAL A 419 -5.81 -16.92 1.01
CA VAL A 419 -5.24 -16.13 -0.08
C VAL A 419 -6.36 -15.70 -1.02
N THR A 420 -6.61 -14.39 -1.10
CA THR A 420 -7.64 -13.78 -1.97
C THR A 420 -7.07 -13.25 -3.29
N ASP A 421 -5.76 -13.40 -3.50
CA ASP A 421 -5.03 -12.86 -4.65
C ASP A 421 -5.05 -13.80 -5.85
N ASN A 422 -6.02 -13.59 -6.73
CA ASN A 422 -6.25 -14.43 -7.91
C ASN A 422 -5.11 -14.40 -8.95
N ASP A 423 -4.21 -13.41 -8.89
CA ASP A 423 -3.14 -13.20 -9.88
C ASP A 423 -1.74 -13.37 -9.29
N CYS A 424 -1.60 -14.12 -8.19
CA CYS A 424 -0.31 -14.47 -7.58
C CYS A 424 0.65 -15.25 -8.51
N GLY A 425 0.16 -15.70 -9.66
CA GLY A 425 0.93 -16.34 -10.72
C GLY A 425 0.96 -17.87 -10.56
N GLU A 426 0.98 -18.58 -11.67
CA GLU A 426 0.83 -20.05 -11.74
C GLU A 426 1.77 -20.81 -10.78
N LEU A 427 3.00 -20.30 -10.61
CA LEU A 427 4.01 -20.93 -9.74
C LEU A 427 3.77 -20.69 -8.25
N VAL A 428 3.09 -19.61 -7.86
CA VAL A 428 2.62 -19.39 -6.48
C VAL A 428 1.35 -20.18 -6.22
N VAL A 429 0.40 -20.21 -7.16
CA VAL A 429 -0.79 -21.08 -7.09
C VAL A 429 -0.39 -22.55 -6.94
N SER A 430 0.55 -23.03 -7.76
CA SER A 430 1.07 -24.41 -7.67
C SER A 430 1.77 -24.68 -6.33
N ALA A 431 2.45 -23.69 -5.75
CA ALA A 431 3.05 -23.80 -4.42
C ALA A 431 1.99 -23.86 -3.30
N LEU A 432 0.94 -23.04 -3.37
CA LEU A 432 -0.20 -23.06 -2.44
C LEU A 432 -0.93 -24.42 -2.48
N LEU A 433 -1.25 -24.93 -3.66
CA LEU A 433 -1.89 -26.25 -3.81
C LEU A 433 -0.99 -27.37 -3.26
N LYS A 434 0.33 -27.34 -3.51
CA LYS A 434 1.29 -28.29 -2.90
C LYS A 434 1.42 -28.15 -1.38
N ALA A 435 1.13 -26.98 -0.83
CA ALA A 435 1.03 -26.76 0.60
C ALA A 435 -0.34 -27.18 1.20
N ALA A 436 -1.22 -27.81 0.41
CA ALA A 436 -2.58 -28.22 0.78
C ALA A 436 -3.53 -27.05 1.12
N PHE A 437 -3.40 -25.92 0.41
CA PHE A 437 -4.49 -24.96 0.31
C PHE A 437 -5.58 -25.52 -0.62
N GLN A 438 -6.84 -25.33 -0.23
CA GLN A 438 -8.02 -25.78 -0.97
C GLN A 438 -8.71 -24.58 -1.62
N GLN A 439 -9.19 -24.73 -2.85
CA GLN A 439 -9.96 -23.68 -3.52
C GLN A 439 -11.36 -23.61 -2.92
N THR A 440 -11.76 -22.43 -2.47
CA THR A 440 -13.09 -22.15 -1.94
C THR A 440 -13.67 -20.89 -2.59
N ASN A 441 -14.94 -20.59 -2.28
CA ASN A 441 -15.58 -19.33 -2.67
C ASN A 441 -14.92 -18.07 -2.04
N LYS A 442 -14.06 -18.24 -1.02
CA LYS A 442 -13.31 -17.16 -0.36
C LYS A 442 -11.89 -16.97 -0.93
N GLY A 443 -11.49 -17.78 -1.91
CA GLY A 443 -10.10 -17.91 -2.37
C GLY A 443 -9.47 -19.23 -1.92
N LEU A 444 -8.13 -19.28 -1.92
CA LEU A 444 -7.37 -20.47 -1.48
C LEU A 444 -7.25 -20.46 0.05
N VAL A 445 -7.78 -21.48 0.71
CA VAL A 445 -7.89 -21.56 2.18
C VAL A 445 -7.10 -22.75 2.72
N LYS A 446 -6.45 -22.58 3.88
CA LYS A 446 -5.78 -23.65 4.61
C LYS A 446 -5.92 -23.50 6.12
N PRO A 447 -6.49 -24.49 6.84
CA PRO A 447 -6.42 -24.54 8.30
C PRO A 447 -4.99 -24.87 8.74
N VAL A 448 -4.56 -24.26 9.84
CA VAL A 448 -3.20 -24.39 10.40
C VAL A 448 -3.25 -24.44 11.93
N GLU A 449 -2.32 -25.17 12.55
CA GLU A 449 -2.24 -25.28 14.01
C GLU A 449 -0.80 -25.60 14.45
N LYS A 450 -0.41 -25.26 15.69
CA LYS A 450 0.92 -25.57 16.25
C LYS A 450 0.83 -26.65 17.31
N GLY A 451 1.86 -27.50 17.35
CA GLY A 451 2.10 -28.39 18.47
C GLY A 451 1.31 -29.68 18.41
N LEU A 452 1.10 -30.27 19.59
CA LEU A 452 0.43 -31.55 19.77
C LEU A 452 -1.08 -31.36 19.91
N ILE A 453 -1.85 -31.95 18.99
CA ILE A 453 -3.32 -31.88 18.94
C ILE A 453 -3.94 -33.28 19.01
N THR A 454 -5.17 -33.38 19.51
CA THR A 454 -5.90 -34.66 19.53
C THR A 454 -6.47 -35.00 18.14
N PRO A 455 -6.74 -36.29 17.83
CA PRO A 455 -7.43 -36.69 16.61
C PRO A 455 -8.74 -35.92 16.36
N GLN A 456 -9.56 -35.72 17.40
CA GLN A 456 -10.83 -34.97 17.28
C GLN A 456 -10.60 -33.49 16.96
N GLN A 457 -9.59 -32.85 17.56
CA GLN A 457 -9.22 -31.47 17.21
C GLN A 457 -8.80 -31.39 15.75
N ALA A 458 -7.98 -32.32 15.27
CA ALA A 458 -7.52 -32.38 13.89
C ALA A 458 -8.68 -32.50 12.88
N PHE A 459 -9.65 -33.38 13.11
CA PHE A 459 -10.83 -33.48 12.24
C PHE A 459 -11.73 -32.24 12.30
N ASN A 460 -11.98 -31.70 13.50
CA ASN A 460 -12.76 -30.46 13.65
C ASN A 460 -12.11 -29.28 12.88
N ARG A 461 -10.78 -29.18 12.82
CA ARG A 461 -10.06 -28.16 12.02
C ARG A 461 -10.26 -28.31 10.51
N LEU A 462 -10.56 -29.52 10.03
CA LEU A 462 -10.92 -29.77 8.63
C LEU A 462 -12.43 -29.63 8.36
N GLY A 463 -13.22 -29.20 9.37
CA GLY A 463 -14.68 -29.09 9.28
C GLY A 463 -15.42 -30.43 9.42
N ILE A 464 -14.73 -31.49 9.87
CA ILE A 464 -15.27 -32.84 10.01
C ILE A 464 -15.69 -33.05 11.47
N ASN A 465 -17.00 -32.95 11.73
CA ASN A 465 -17.56 -33.02 13.09
C ASN A 465 -17.99 -34.44 13.51
N ALA A 466 -18.36 -35.28 12.54
CA ALA A 466 -18.63 -36.70 12.76
C ALA A 466 -17.38 -37.49 12.34
N VAL A 467 -16.79 -38.21 13.29
CA VAL A 467 -15.59 -39.03 13.08
C VAL A 467 -15.97 -40.46 13.42
N ASP A 468 -15.72 -41.38 12.51
CA ASP A 468 -15.89 -42.82 12.71
C ASP A 468 -14.56 -43.54 12.97
N ASP A 469 -14.62 -44.84 13.27
CA ASP A 469 -13.44 -45.65 13.56
C ASP A 469 -12.50 -45.84 12.36
N GLU A 470 -12.98 -45.69 11.11
CA GLU A 470 -12.16 -45.77 9.89
C GLU A 470 -11.34 -44.48 9.69
N MET A 471 -11.94 -43.33 9.99
CA MET A 471 -11.25 -42.04 10.03
C MET A 471 -10.19 -41.98 11.14
N LEU A 472 -10.41 -42.66 12.27
CA LEU A 472 -9.41 -42.78 13.35
C LEU A 472 -8.23 -43.73 13.02
N SER A 473 -8.20 -44.36 11.84
CA SER A 473 -7.06 -45.17 11.42
C SER A 473 -5.78 -44.36 11.26
N ALA A 474 -4.63 -44.98 11.54
CA ALA A 474 -3.32 -44.31 11.50
C ALA A 474 -2.95 -43.75 10.11
N GLN A 475 -3.49 -44.33 9.02
CA GLN A 475 -3.28 -43.82 7.66
C GLN A 475 -4.05 -42.52 7.42
N SER A 476 -5.33 -42.49 7.78
CA SER A 476 -6.19 -41.30 7.69
C SER A 476 -5.64 -40.16 8.56
N LEU A 477 -5.29 -40.45 9.81
CA LEU A 477 -4.68 -39.47 10.72
C LEU A 477 -3.33 -38.94 10.19
N PHE A 478 -2.47 -39.76 9.59
CA PHE A 478 -1.23 -39.27 8.97
C PHE A 478 -1.47 -38.37 7.76
N ALA A 479 -2.48 -38.65 6.94
CA ALA A 479 -2.88 -37.76 5.86
C ALA A 479 -3.36 -36.39 6.40
N VAL A 480 -4.17 -36.40 7.46
CA VAL A 480 -4.61 -35.19 8.18
C VAL A 480 -3.43 -34.41 8.78
N GLU A 481 -2.45 -35.09 9.40
CA GLU A 481 -1.23 -34.45 9.93
C GLU A 481 -0.43 -33.73 8.82
N ARG A 482 -0.32 -34.33 7.63
CA ARG A 482 0.35 -33.68 6.47
C ARG A 482 -0.41 -32.45 5.98
N ILE A 483 -1.74 -32.46 6.06
CA ILE A 483 -2.58 -31.30 5.73
C ILE A 483 -2.46 -30.21 6.80
N LEU A 484 -2.44 -30.55 8.09
CA LEU A 484 -2.40 -29.59 9.20
C LEU A 484 -0.98 -29.18 9.65
N TRP A 485 0.07 -29.61 8.92
CA TRP A 485 1.46 -29.22 9.20
C TRP A 485 1.58 -27.69 9.40
N PRO A 486 2.18 -27.21 10.51
CA PRO A 486 3.15 -27.90 11.40
C PRO A 486 2.57 -28.71 12.57
N ALA A 487 1.25 -28.86 12.71
CA ALA A 487 0.66 -29.67 13.79
C ALA A 487 1.15 -31.13 13.82
N LYS A 488 1.03 -31.78 14.98
CA LYS A 488 1.32 -33.21 15.20
C LYS A 488 0.19 -33.85 16.00
N ILE A 489 -0.30 -35.00 15.54
CA ILE A 489 -1.40 -35.70 16.18
C ILE A 489 -0.86 -36.58 17.32
N GLN A 490 -1.44 -36.38 18.52
CA GLN A 490 -1.18 -37.16 19.73
C GLN A 490 -1.69 -38.58 19.60
N GLY A 491 -0.96 -39.54 20.16
CA GLY A 491 -1.32 -40.96 20.14
C GLY A 491 -1.35 -41.59 18.74
N LEU A 492 -0.84 -40.90 17.71
CA LEU A 492 -0.79 -41.43 16.35
C LEU A 492 0.19 -42.60 16.27
N ASP A 493 -0.34 -43.83 16.13
CA ASP A 493 0.43 -45.05 15.97
C ASP A 493 1.00 -45.19 14.54
N ILE A 494 1.96 -44.32 14.22
CA ILE A 494 2.87 -44.50 13.10
C ILE A 494 4.29 -44.70 13.62
N PRO A 495 5.11 -45.54 12.96
CA PRO A 495 6.52 -45.67 13.29
C PRO A 495 7.22 -44.31 13.32
N THR A 496 7.85 -44.00 14.45
CA THR A 496 8.76 -42.87 14.56
C THR A 496 10.18 -43.40 14.75
N TYR A 497 11.13 -42.89 13.96
CA TYR A 497 12.52 -43.35 13.98
C TYR A 497 13.46 -42.23 14.39
N ILE A 498 14.28 -42.46 15.42
CA ILE A 498 15.48 -41.67 15.65
C ILE A 498 16.51 -42.09 14.60
N VAL A 499 16.84 -41.21 13.66
CA VAL A 499 17.78 -41.47 12.56
C VAL A 499 19.11 -40.76 12.87
N PRO A 500 20.22 -41.51 13.06
CA PRO A 500 21.52 -40.91 13.24
C PRO A 500 22.06 -40.36 11.92
N ILE A 501 22.56 -39.12 11.94
CA ILE A 501 23.16 -38.42 10.80
C ILE A 501 24.47 -37.74 11.23
N GLN A 502 25.48 -37.70 10.36
CA GLN A 502 26.75 -37.04 10.66
C GLN A 502 26.60 -35.50 10.59
N PRO A 503 27.28 -34.72 11.46
CA PRO A 503 27.15 -33.25 11.52
C PRO A 503 27.27 -32.54 10.17
N GLN A 504 28.22 -32.96 9.32
CA GLN A 504 28.49 -32.35 8.01
C GLN A 504 27.30 -32.44 7.04
N TRP A 505 26.54 -33.55 7.11
CA TRP A 505 25.36 -33.77 6.28
C TRP A 505 24.10 -33.20 6.94
N ALA A 506 24.03 -33.24 8.28
CA ALA A 506 22.94 -32.63 9.04
C ALA A 506 22.83 -31.11 8.77
N LYS A 507 23.97 -30.42 8.72
CA LYS A 507 24.03 -28.99 8.35
C LYS A 507 23.43 -28.70 6.97
N GLN A 508 23.51 -29.62 6.02
CA GLN A 508 23.00 -29.42 4.66
C GLN A 508 21.55 -29.90 4.49
N LEU A 509 21.17 -30.98 5.19
CA LEU A 509 19.87 -31.64 5.06
C LEU A 509 18.79 -31.13 6.03
N ILE A 510 19.15 -30.47 7.13
CA ILE A 510 18.22 -30.14 8.23
C ILE A 510 18.29 -28.67 8.63
N THR A 511 19.48 -28.13 8.88
CA THR A 511 19.66 -26.81 9.54
C THR A 511 19.95 -25.68 8.56
N ALA A 512 19.14 -24.62 8.58
CA ALA A 512 19.37 -23.39 7.81
C ALA A 512 19.97 -22.22 8.63
N LYS A 513 20.36 -22.45 9.89
CA LYS A 513 20.98 -21.42 10.74
C LYS A 513 22.17 -21.93 11.55
N ASP A 514 23.07 -20.99 11.86
CA ASP A 514 24.40 -21.23 12.40
C ASP A 514 24.44 -21.91 13.77
N PHE A 515 25.24 -22.98 13.84
CA PHE A 515 26.12 -23.19 14.99
C PHE A 515 27.52 -22.70 14.59
N GLN A 516 27.83 -21.46 14.98
CA GLN A 516 29.17 -20.85 14.94
C GLN A 516 29.84 -20.77 13.55
N GLY A 517 29.42 -19.81 12.72
CA GLY A 517 30.34 -18.91 12.03
C GLY A 517 31.28 -19.51 10.97
N LEU A 518 30.95 -20.67 10.40
CA LEU A 518 31.69 -21.27 9.28
C LEU A 518 30.74 -21.49 8.11
N LEU A 519 31.06 -20.83 7.00
CA LEU A 519 30.32 -20.81 5.74
C LEU A 519 30.36 -22.18 5.00
N PHE A 520 30.02 -22.14 3.71
CA PHE A 520 30.04 -23.25 2.73
C PHE A 520 28.82 -24.20 2.76
N GLY A 521 28.01 -24.01 1.72
CA GLY A 521 26.95 -24.87 1.18
C GLY A 521 26.52 -24.25 -0.16
N THR A 522 26.16 -25.05 -1.17
CA THR A 522 25.66 -24.50 -2.45
C THR A 522 24.19 -24.09 -2.29
N PRO A 523 23.73 -22.96 -2.89
CA PRO A 523 22.35 -22.47 -2.74
C PRO A 523 21.27 -23.48 -3.19
N GLU A 524 21.64 -24.38 -4.10
CA GLU A 524 20.75 -25.27 -4.83
C GLU A 524 20.07 -26.35 -3.96
N HIS A 525 20.65 -26.70 -2.80
CA HIS A 525 20.07 -27.69 -1.87
C HIS A 525 19.23 -27.08 -0.76
N ILE A 526 19.49 -25.83 -0.36
CA ILE A 526 18.80 -25.17 0.76
C ILE A 526 17.29 -25.04 0.48
N LEU A 527 16.96 -24.68 -0.76
CA LEU A 527 15.58 -24.47 -1.21
C LEU A 527 14.77 -25.77 -1.40
N GLN A 528 15.41 -26.95 -1.38
CA GLN A 528 14.74 -28.21 -1.72
C GLN A 528 13.74 -28.64 -0.63
N THR A 529 12.47 -28.69 -1.00
CA THR A 529 11.33 -29.04 -0.13
C THR A 529 11.20 -30.54 0.14
N ARG A 530 11.76 -31.35 -0.77
CA ARG A 530 11.90 -32.81 -0.70
C ARG A 530 13.39 -33.13 -0.70
N ARG A 531 13.86 -33.84 0.31
CA ARG A 531 15.27 -34.16 0.54
C ARG A 531 15.45 -35.67 0.68
N VAL A 532 16.63 -36.21 0.36
CA VAL A 532 16.91 -37.65 0.39
C VAL A 532 18.11 -37.98 1.27
N TYR A 533 17.89 -38.94 2.17
CA TYR A 533 18.91 -39.56 3.01
C TYR A 533 19.15 -41.00 2.56
N TYR A 534 20.41 -41.36 2.30
CA TYR A 534 20.81 -42.70 1.87
C TYR A 534 21.42 -43.51 3.03
N ARG A 535 21.09 -44.80 3.11
CA ARG A 535 21.69 -45.74 4.06
C ARG A 535 21.73 -47.16 3.50
N HIS A 536 22.44 -48.05 4.19
CA HIS A 536 22.32 -49.48 3.94
C HIS A 536 20.89 -49.98 4.16
N SER A 537 20.43 -50.87 3.27
CA SER A 537 19.17 -51.62 3.41
C SER A 537 19.19 -52.57 4.62
N LYS A 538 20.36 -53.14 4.94
CA LYS A 538 20.55 -54.01 6.12
C LYS A 538 20.30 -53.24 7.44
N GLY A 539 19.70 -53.92 8.41
CA GLY A 539 19.37 -53.38 9.74
C GLY A 539 17.87 -53.08 9.90
N THR A 540 17.53 -52.09 10.74
CA THR A 540 16.14 -51.66 10.97
C THR A 540 15.47 -51.28 9.65
N MET A 541 14.39 -51.96 9.26
CA MET A 541 13.55 -51.52 8.13
C MET A 541 12.76 -50.28 8.54
N ILE A 542 12.76 -49.27 7.67
CA ILE A 542 11.96 -48.05 7.82
C ILE A 542 10.76 -48.19 6.91
N ASN A 543 9.58 -48.28 7.51
CA ASN A 543 8.31 -48.39 6.81
C ASN A 543 7.67 -47.00 6.68
N GLN A 544 6.75 -46.85 5.74
CA GLN A 544 5.92 -45.66 5.57
C GLN A 544 4.44 -46.00 5.84
N PRO A 545 3.61 -45.09 6.37
CA PRO A 545 3.95 -43.73 6.81
C PRO A 545 4.80 -43.70 8.10
N ALA A 546 5.65 -42.68 8.27
CA ALA A 546 6.52 -42.57 9.44
C ALA A 546 7.06 -41.14 9.67
N ARG A 547 7.48 -40.87 10.91
CA ARG A 547 8.19 -39.66 11.33
C ARG A 547 9.68 -39.93 11.54
N ILE A 548 10.54 -38.94 11.31
CA ILE A 548 11.96 -38.96 11.68
C ILE A 548 12.21 -37.95 12.80
N VAL A 549 12.96 -38.36 13.82
CA VAL A 549 13.69 -37.47 14.73
C VAL A 549 15.17 -37.52 14.33
N TRP A 550 15.74 -36.40 13.92
CA TRP A 550 17.13 -36.36 13.46
C TRP A 550 18.10 -36.24 14.64
N TYR A 551 18.95 -37.24 14.81
CA TYR A 551 19.99 -37.25 15.83
C TYR A 551 21.38 -37.03 15.20
N VAL A 552 22.06 -35.97 15.61
CA VAL A 552 23.40 -35.64 15.12
C VAL A 552 24.46 -36.39 15.90
N SER A 553 25.23 -37.24 15.22
CA SER A 553 26.30 -38.04 15.81
C SER A 553 27.55 -37.22 16.14
N GLN A 554 28.55 -37.83 16.79
CA GLN A 554 29.79 -37.15 17.16
C GLN A 554 30.75 -37.07 15.95
N ASN A 555 31.31 -35.88 15.69
CA ASN A 555 32.45 -35.71 14.77
C ASN A 555 33.50 -34.74 15.36
N LYS A 556 34.64 -34.58 14.69
CA LYS A 556 35.75 -33.67 15.07
C LYS A 556 35.50 -32.19 14.72
N HIS A 557 34.36 -31.85 14.11
CA HIS A 557 34.05 -30.49 13.65
C HIS A 557 33.20 -29.70 14.66
N PRO A 558 33.31 -28.36 14.70
CA PRO A 558 32.42 -27.50 15.48
C PRO A 558 30.95 -27.67 15.06
N GLY A 559 30.03 -27.61 16.03
CA GLY A 559 28.60 -27.73 15.77
C GLY A 559 27.84 -28.54 16.84
N PRO A 560 26.52 -28.74 16.64
CA PRO A 560 25.70 -29.52 17.56
C PRO A 560 26.10 -31.00 17.44
N ASN A 561 26.67 -31.55 18.52
CA ASN A 561 27.19 -32.92 18.56
C ASN A 561 26.42 -33.71 19.64
N LYS A 562 26.04 -34.96 19.33
CA LYS A 562 25.29 -35.84 20.24
C LYS A 562 23.98 -35.23 20.74
N CYS A 563 23.11 -34.78 19.84
CA CYS A 563 21.80 -34.24 20.19
C CYS A 563 20.78 -34.46 19.07
N ALA A 564 19.49 -34.49 19.41
CA ALA A 564 18.42 -34.39 18.42
C ALA A 564 18.18 -32.91 18.08
N VAL A 565 18.03 -32.60 16.79
CA VAL A 565 18.03 -31.23 16.27
C VAL A 565 16.74 -30.82 15.56
N GLY A 566 15.86 -31.78 15.25
CA GLY A 566 14.60 -31.51 14.57
C GLY A 566 13.90 -32.78 14.13
N ILE A 567 12.79 -32.59 13.42
CA ILE A 567 11.90 -33.65 12.94
C ILE A 567 11.59 -33.47 11.46
N SER A 568 11.22 -34.56 10.77
CA SER A 568 10.71 -34.55 9.39
C SER A 568 9.66 -35.64 9.19
N LEU A 569 8.88 -35.54 8.12
CA LEU A 569 7.96 -36.60 7.69
C LEU A 569 8.58 -37.38 6.52
N ILE A 570 8.41 -38.71 6.51
CA ILE A 570 8.84 -39.56 5.40
C ILE A 570 7.81 -39.52 4.27
N ASP A 571 8.26 -39.22 3.05
CA ASP A 571 7.43 -39.19 1.84
C ASP A 571 7.49 -40.49 1.04
N GLU A 572 8.66 -41.11 0.94
CA GLU A 572 8.91 -42.32 0.14
C GLU A 572 10.14 -43.06 0.68
N VAL A 573 10.07 -44.39 0.76
CA VAL A 573 11.23 -45.27 0.99
C VAL A 573 11.39 -46.20 -0.19
N ASP A 574 12.59 -46.20 -0.79
CA ASP A 574 12.94 -47.02 -1.94
C ASP A 574 14.17 -47.88 -1.63
N ILE A 575 14.16 -49.15 -2.04
CA ILE A 575 15.28 -50.08 -1.87
C ILE A 575 15.62 -50.66 -3.24
N ALA A 576 16.78 -50.27 -3.75
CA ALA A 576 17.24 -50.68 -5.07
C ALA A 576 18.78 -50.70 -5.13
N PRO A 577 19.37 -51.35 -6.15
CA PRO A 577 20.78 -51.20 -6.49
C PRO A 577 21.20 -49.74 -6.62
N VAL A 578 22.37 -49.37 -6.07
CA VAL A 578 22.93 -48.00 -6.10
C VAL A 578 22.83 -47.34 -7.48
N LYS A 579 23.16 -48.08 -8.54
CA LYS A 579 23.14 -47.59 -9.93
C LYS A 579 21.74 -47.18 -10.44
N ASN A 580 20.68 -47.73 -9.86
CA ASN A 580 19.29 -47.36 -10.17
C ASN A 580 18.79 -46.28 -9.22
N LEU A 581 19.20 -46.37 -7.95
CA LEU A 581 18.75 -45.50 -6.86
C LEU A 581 19.33 -44.08 -6.96
N PHE A 582 20.61 -43.94 -7.32
CA PHE A 582 21.25 -42.63 -7.37
C PHE A 582 20.68 -41.71 -8.47
N PRO A 583 20.58 -42.11 -9.75
CA PRO A 583 20.05 -41.20 -10.80
C PRO A 583 18.60 -40.76 -10.55
N ARG A 584 17.82 -41.55 -9.81
CA ARG A 584 16.45 -41.23 -9.40
C ARG A 584 16.38 -40.12 -8.35
N TYR A 585 17.39 -39.99 -7.49
CA TYR A 585 17.35 -39.15 -6.29
C TYR A 585 18.53 -38.18 -6.13
N GLU A 586 19.51 -38.18 -7.03
CA GLU A 586 20.73 -37.34 -6.98
C GLU A 586 20.40 -35.85 -6.77
N ARG A 587 19.32 -35.36 -7.38
CA ARG A 587 18.90 -33.95 -7.34
C ARG A 587 18.30 -33.53 -6.01
N PHE A 588 17.97 -34.48 -5.13
CA PHE A 588 17.32 -34.27 -3.84
C PHE A 588 18.21 -34.66 -2.64
N GLY A 589 19.38 -35.25 -2.91
CA GLY A 589 20.34 -35.69 -1.88
C GLY A 589 21.57 -34.79 -1.82
N VAL A 590 22.31 -34.88 -0.72
CA VAL A 590 23.62 -34.22 -0.52
C VAL A 590 24.81 -35.12 -0.85
N TYR A 591 24.56 -36.40 -1.15
CA TYR A 591 25.59 -37.34 -1.56
C TYR A 591 25.90 -37.17 -3.05
N SER A 592 27.18 -37.20 -3.41
CA SER A 592 27.61 -37.45 -4.78
C SER A 592 27.58 -38.95 -5.11
N TRP A 593 27.72 -39.31 -6.40
CA TRP A 593 27.89 -40.71 -6.83
C TRP A 593 29.02 -41.43 -6.07
N LYS A 594 30.13 -40.71 -5.81
CA LYS A 594 31.24 -41.21 -5.00
C LYS A 594 30.78 -41.56 -3.58
N ASN A 595 30.01 -40.69 -2.92
CA ASN A 595 29.62 -40.90 -1.52
C ASN A 595 28.60 -42.04 -1.36
N ILE A 596 27.65 -42.20 -2.28
CA ILE A 596 26.72 -43.35 -2.22
C ILE A 596 27.44 -44.66 -2.52
N LEU A 597 28.40 -44.68 -3.45
CA LEU A 597 29.18 -45.87 -3.79
C LEU A 597 30.18 -46.25 -2.68
N GLU A 598 30.82 -45.27 -2.03
CA GLU A 598 31.60 -45.45 -0.80
C GLU A 598 30.72 -46.04 0.31
N THR A 599 29.51 -45.49 0.51
CA THR A 599 28.55 -46.03 1.48
C THR A 599 28.15 -47.47 1.12
N ALA A 600 28.01 -47.80 -0.16
CA ALA A 600 27.76 -49.18 -0.58
C ALA A 600 28.99 -50.10 -0.45
N GLY A 601 30.20 -49.58 -0.22
CA GLY A 601 31.43 -50.37 -0.17
C GLY A 601 31.93 -50.78 -1.57
N GLY A 602 31.74 -49.91 -2.57
CA GLY A 602 32.31 -50.04 -3.91
C GLY A 602 31.47 -50.80 -4.94
N ASP A 603 30.37 -51.44 -4.54
CA ASP A 603 29.52 -52.25 -5.41
C ASP A 603 28.27 -51.47 -5.91
N PRO A 604 28.14 -51.16 -7.22
CA PRO A 604 26.98 -50.46 -7.79
C PRO A 604 25.69 -51.30 -7.84
N HIS A 605 25.80 -52.62 -7.72
CA HIS A 605 24.67 -53.56 -7.76
C HIS A 605 24.06 -53.81 -6.37
N LYS A 606 24.79 -53.50 -5.31
CA LYS A 606 24.34 -53.65 -3.93
C LYS A 606 23.10 -52.82 -3.63
N GLU A 607 22.13 -53.44 -2.96
CA GLU A 607 20.92 -52.76 -2.51
C GLU A 607 21.23 -51.73 -1.42
N MET A 608 20.72 -50.52 -1.64
CA MET A 608 20.75 -49.41 -0.69
C MET A 608 19.32 -48.89 -0.51
N MET A 609 19.08 -48.22 0.61
CA MET A 609 17.79 -47.63 0.95
C MET A 609 17.89 -46.11 0.83
N ALA A 610 17.04 -45.51 0.00
CA ALA A 610 16.82 -44.06 -0.06
C ALA A 610 15.56 -43.72 0.73
N ILE A 611 15.67 -42.76 1.64
CA ILE A 611 14.57 -42.25 2.44
C ILE A 611 14.35 -40.80 2.02
N SER A 612 13.25 -40.57 1.33
CA SER A 612 12.78 -39.24 1.00
C SER A 612 12.00 -38.65 2.17
N PHE A 613 12.27 -37.40 2.48
CA PHE A 613 11.59 -36.67 3.55
C PHE A 613 11.33 -35.21 3.20
N SER A 614 10.32 -34.64 3.84
CA SER A 614 9.90 -33.24 3.72
C SER A 614 9.43 -32.71 5.08
N LYS A 615 8.86 -31.50 5.10
CA LYS A 615 8.19 -30.93 6.28
C LYS A 615 9.08 -30.92 7.53
N THR A 616 10.32 -30.45 7.33
CA THR A 616 11.34 -30.44 8.38
C THR A 616 11.11 -29.26 9.32
N GLU A 617 11.00 -29.56 10.61
CA GLU A 617 10.90 -28.55 11.69
C GLU A 617 12.14 -28.68 12.57
N VAL A 618 12.91 -27.58 12.71
CA VAL A 618 14.11 -27.52 13.55
C VAL A 618 13.69 -27.19 14.98
N PHE A 619 14.26 -27.90 15.95
CA PHE A 619 14.01 -27.63 17.37
C PHE A 619 14.56 -26.25 17.78
N LYS A 620 13.76 -25.50 18.54
CA LYS A 620 14.23 -24.28 19.23
C LYS A 620 15.36 -24.60 20.21
N THR A 621 15.26 -25.75 20.87
CA THR A 621 16.22 -26.24 21.87
C THR A 621 16.66 -27.65 21.48
N PRO A 622 17.89 -27.86 20.96
CA PRO A 622 18.39 -29.20 20.64
C PRO A 622 18.41 -30.10 21.88
N VAL A 623 17.93 -31.34 21.77
CA VAL A 623 17.77 -32.26 22.91
C VAL A 623 19.05 -33.11 23.05
N PRO A 624 19.88 -32.95 24.11
CA PRO A 624 21.16 -33.65 24.21
C PRO A 624 21.00 -35.17 24.39
N LEU A 625 22.00 -35.95 23.97
CA LEU A 625 22.03 -37.42 24.10
C LEU A 625 21.75 -37.88 25.54
N LYS A 626 22.25 -37.17 26.55
CA LYS A 626 21.97 -37.50 27.95
C LYS A 626 20.46 -37.45 28.24
N LYS A 627 19.78 -36.39 27.79
CA LYS A 627 18.33 -36.25 27.94
C LYS A 627 17.53 -37.23 27.08
N LEU A 628 17.97 -37.51 25.85
CA LEU A 628 17.37 -38.56 25.03
C LEU A 628 17.48 -39.94 25.69
N ALA A 629 18.63 -40.26 26.30
CA ALA A 629 18.86 -41.51 27.00
C ALA A 629 18.05 -41.60 28.32
N GLU A 630 17.87 -40.49 29.04
CA GLU A 630 16.98 -40.41 30.21
C GLU A 630 15.52 -40.69 29.78
N ILE A 631 14.99 -39.98 28.79
CA ILE A 631 13.61 -40.18 28.27
C ILE A 631 13.40 -41.63 27.83
N ILE A 632 14.32 -42.18 27.03
CA ILE A 632 14.20 -43.56 26.52
C ILE A 632 14.32 -44.59 27.64
N ALA A 633 15.13 -44.35 28.68
CA ALA A 633 15.19 -45.25 29.84
C ALA A 633 13.93 -45.19 30.72
N GLU A 634 13.19 -44.07 30.69
CA GLU A 634 11.92 -43.89 31.39
C GLU A 634 10.72 -44.44 30.60
N SER A 635 10.75 -44.39 29.26
CA SER A 635 9.60 -44.73 28.40
C SER A 635 9.74 -46.01 27.57
N GLU A 636 10.94 -46.57 27.39
CA GLU A 636 11.20 -47.71 26.50
C GLU A 636 11.95 -48.85 27.23
N VAL A 637 11.64 -50.10 26.86
CA VAL A 637 12.30 -51.30 27.43
C VAL A 637 13.75 -51.48 26.92
N ARG A 638 14.13 -50.77 25.84
CA ARG A 638 15.40 -50.99 25.11
C ARG A 638 16.32 -49.78 25.21
N LYS A 639 17.63 -50.04 25.27
CA LYS A 639 18.66 -48.98 25.28
C LYS A 639 18.79 -48.34 23.89
N LEU A 640 18.91 -47.01 23.85
CA LEU A 640 19.12 -46.24 22.62
C LEU A 640 20.36 -46.72 21.84
N LEU A 641 20.15 -47.11 20.59
CA LEU A 641 21.21 -47.40 19.62
C LEU A 641 21.46 -46.15 18.76
N THR A 642 22.63 -45.55 18.86
CA THR A 642 22.99 -44.31 18.13
C THR A 642 23.69 -44.56 16.77
N VAL A 643 23.81 -45.83 16.37
CA VAL A 643 24.58 -46.27 15.18
C VAL A 643 23.67 -46.66 14.00
N SER A 644 22.41 -46.99 14.27
CA SER A 644 21.39 -47.34 13.27
C SER A 644 20.05 -46.71 13.65
N PRO A 645 19.10 -46.55 12.70
CA PRO A 645 17.78 -46.02 13.04
C PRO A 645 17.07 -46.86 14.11
N TYR A 646 16.54 -46.16 15.11
CA TYR A 646 15.92 -46.74 16.30
C TYR A 646 14.44 -46.33 16.34
N ARG A 647 13.51 -47.30 16.32
CA ARG A 647 12.06 -47.03 16.44
C ARG A 647 11.74 -46.68 17.89
N ILE A 648 10.95 -45.63 18.08
CA ILE A 648 10.39 -45.20 19.37
C ILE A 648 8.85 -45.25 19.33
N GLU A 649 8.24 -45.32 20.50
CA GLU A 649 6.79 -45.19 20.70
C GLU A 649 6.30 -43.73 20.55
N SER A 650 5.01 -43.54 20.28
CA SER A 650 4.43 -42.19 20.09
C SER A 650 4.60 -41.30 21.32
N LYS A 651 4.46 -41.86 22.53
CA LYS A 651 4.66 -41.13 23.79
C LYS A 651 6.10 -40.62 23.94
N THR A 652 7.09 -41.43 23.58
CA THR A 652 8.51 -41.06 23.55
C THR A 652 8.76 -39.91 22.56
N PHE A 653 8.13 -39.96 21.38
CA PHE A 653 8.19 -38.86 20.41
C PHE A 653 7.57 -37.56 20.95
N GLU A 654 6.39 -37.63 21.58
CA GLU A 654 5.69 -36.47 22.14
C GLU A 654 6.53 -35.75 23.20
N MET A 655 7.20 -36.49 24.09
CA MET A 655 8.13 -35.93 25.08
C MET A 655 9.33 -35.23 24.43
N ILE A 656 9.92 -35.83 23.38
CA ILE A 656 11.03 -35.22 22.64
C ILE A 656 10.57 -33.95 21.90
N TYR A 657 9.38 -33.98 21.29
CA TYR A 657 8.78 -32.81 20.61
C TYR A 657 8.57 -31.64 21.57
N GLN A 658 7.95 -31.89 22.74
CA GLN A 658 7.70 -30.87 23.76
C GLN A 658 9.00 -30.24 24.26
N LEU A 659 10.06 -31.03 24.47
CA LEU A 659 11.36 -30.52 24.90
C LEU A 659 12.06 -29.73 23.78
N GLY A 660 11.98 -30.20 22.54
CA GLY A 660 12.60 -29.57 21.38
C GLY A 660 12.01 -28.18 21.03
N PHE A 661 10.71 -27.98 21.27
CA PHE A 661 10.02 -26.71 21.02
C PHE A 661 9.79 -25.84 22.26
N ARG A 662 10.35 -26.22 23.41
CA ARG A 662 10.31 -25.40 24.63
C ARG A 662 11.18 -24.15 24.46
N ASP A 663 10.62 -22.99 24.77
CA ASP A 663 11.36 -21.74 24.86
C ASP A 663 12.34 -21.76 26.05
N VAL A 664 13.59 -21.39 25.80
CA VAL A 664 14.61 -21.21 26.84
C VAL A 664 14.32 -19.89 27.57
N ARG A 665 14.22 -19.94 28.89
CA ARG A 665 14.24 -18.77 29.78
C ARG A 665 15.64 -18.58 30.36
#